data_AF-A0A7Y5FXF5-F1
#
_entry.id   AF-A0A7Y5FXF5-F1
#
_cell.length_a   1.000
_cell.length_b   1.000
_cell.length_c   1.000
_cell.angle_alpha   90.00
_cell.angle_beta   90.00
_cell.angle_gamma   90.00
#
_symmetry.space_group_name_H-M   'P 1'
#
loop_
_entity.id
_entity.type
_entity.pdbx_description
1 polymer ?
#
loop_
_entity_poly.entity_id
_entity_poly.type
_entity_poly.pdbx_seq_one_letter_code
_entity_poly.pdbx_strand_id
1 'polypeptide(L)'
;MPRYFVTTLLLFSTILSHHAANAQQDAAVSSDPSTEVRVPGSRYQRGGLHKFFFGAHYRDVWSTPINVPKLDLNTFAGGLTPTKKGGGMQTKSLRFDAGDGREFAFRSLDKNPGATLPPELRETVAEDIVQDQISSAHPYAALVVPAIANAVGVLHANPILVIMPDDPRLGEFREEFANMLGFIEERPKDGPDGQPGFAGSKKIVGSDDLFLELQEDNDDFVDAQAYLRARLLDIYLGDWDRHPDQWRWARFEEGKKKIWQPIPRDRDQAFAKLDGLFPSFAEQRYVVKQLENFAKNKPDIVSLTYSGRHTDRKFLPRLTAGEFHNVANQFVASLTDSVLEHATRQLPESVYQISGPALESKLKQRRDYMKEAAHRYYLHLAKYVEIKMSDKPEYAEVHRDSDETMTIKIFKYDKDTGEKKDDLLWHRTFKRAETREVRLFMMGGKDKVVLSGNARKSIAVRIIGGKGEDEIIDQAKGKTVIYDAAANTQITEGGSTHLRLGKVDSLVNRHEDKPLKPDYGFEGKPIPFLAYTPDDGLFIGHGQALYHYAFRKNPYDYKMTFRGNFAFATGAFRVRYTGDFVEVFNGVRLGVEANAAVPREVRNFHGLGNQAPRSQSIAGANDLVDFYRVRSHEFMFKPSLRFDVSPRTH
;
A
#
# COMPACT_ATOMS: atom_id res chain seq x y z
N MET A 1 -9.75 7.65 5.14
CA MET A 1 -10.91 6.93 4.55
C MET A 1 -11.66 7.86 3.60
N PRO A 2 -12.35 7.35 2.56
CA PRO A 2 -13.26 8.18 1.76
C PRO A 2 -14.38 8.74 2.64
N ARG A 3 -14.69 10.05 2.53
CA ARG A 3 -15.75 10.73 3.30
C ARG A 3 -17.09 9.96 3.30
N TYR A 4 -17.46 9.35 2.18
CA TYR A 4 -18.69 8.58 2.02
C TYR A 4 -18.73 7.31 2.88
N PHE A 5 -17.58 6.67 3.14
CA PHE A 5 -17.50 5.46 3.97
C PHE A 5 -17.81 5.79 5.43
N VAL A 6 -17.30 6.94 5.91
CA VAL A 6 -17.53 7.42 7.29
C VAL A 6 -18.99 7.80 7.51
N THR A 7 -19.66 8.42 6.52
CA THR A 7 -21.06 8.85 6.67
C THR A 7 -22.04 7.67 6.73
N THR A 8 -21.80 6.59 5.97
CA THR A 8 -22.65 5.38 6.02
C THR A 8 -22.43 4.58 7.32
N LEU A 9 -21.20 4.58 7.85
CA LEU A 9 -20.88 3.98 9.14
C LEU A 9 -21.57 4.67 10.33
N LEU A 10 -21.72 6.00 10.28
CA LEU A 10 -22.33 6.81 11.35
C LEU A 10 -23.85 6.65 11.45
N LEU A 11 -24.55 6.32 10.36
CA LEU A 11 -26.02 6.21 10.33
C LEU A 11 -26.55 4.89 10.94
N PHE A 12 -25.73 3.83 10.95
CA PHE A 12 -26.10 2.54 11.56
C PHE A 12 -25.61 2.39 13.00
N SER A 13 -24.61 3.17 13.41
CA SER A 13 -24.03 3.07 14.76
C SER A 13 -24.91 3.69 15.84
N THR A 14 -25.72 4.70 15.51
CA THR A 14 -26.71 5.31 16.43
C THR A 14 -27.80 4.33 16.89
N ILE A 15 -27.99 3.22 16.19
CA ILE A 15 -28.99 2.18 16.50
C ILE A 15 -28.37 1.07 17.40
N LEU A 16 -27.04 1.00 17.53
CA LEU A 16 -26.33 -0.13 18.15
C LEU A 16 -25.62 0.21 19.48
N SER A 17 -25.80 1.42 20.00
CA SER A 17 -25.19 1.86 21.26
C SER A 17 -25.84 1.18 22.47
N HIS A 18 -25.27 0.07 22.92
CA HIS A 18 -25.42 -0.38 24.30
C HIS A 18 -24.10 -0.16 25.05
N HIS A 19 -24.19 0.58 26.15
CA HIS A 19 -23.08 0.83 27.06
C HIS A 19 -22.59 -0.52 27.61
N ALA A 20 -21.32 -0.85 27.35
CA ALA A 20 -20.66 -1.91 28.07
C ALA A 20 -20.33 -1.40 29.48
N ALA A 21 -20.84 -2.09 30.50
CA ALA A 21 -20.46 -1.83 31.88
C ALA A 21 -18.96 -2.14 32.06
N ASN A 22 -18.22 -1.20 32.65
CA ASN A 22 -16.86 -1.46 33.12
C ASN A 22 -16.94 -2.48 34.26
N ALA A 23 -16.69 -3.75 33.95
CA ALA A 23 -16.42 -4.76 34.97
C ALA A 23 -15.02 -4.48 35.55
N GLN A 24 -14.97 -4.22 36.86
CA GLN A 24 -13.74 -4.08 37.62
C GLN A 24 -12.99 -5.42 37.57
N GLN A 25 -11.72 -5.38 37.16
CA GLN A 25 -10.87 -6.56 36.98
C GLN A 25 -10.49 -7.14 38.35
N ASP A 26 -11.10 -8.27 38.73
CA ASP A 26 -10.52 -9.14 39.73
C ASP A 26 -9.39 -9.95 39.05
N ALA A 27 -8.15 -9.57 39.34
CA ALA A 27 -6.97 -10.26 38.83
C ALA A 27 -6.91 -11.67 39.44
N ALA A 28 -7.00 -12.71 38.61
CA ALA A 28 -6.59 -14.05 39.01
C ALA A 28 -5.10 -13.98 39.41
N VAL A 29 -4.80 -14.29 40.66
CA VAL A 29 -3.45 -14.18 41.23
C VAL A 29 -2.58 -15.30 40.66
N SER A 30 -1.52 -14.94 39.94
CA SER A 30 -0.46 -15.88 39.54
C SER A 30 0.23 -16.44 40.78
N SER A 31 0.49 -17.76 40.80
CA SER A 31 1.26 -18.40 41.87
C SER A 31 2.76 -18.10 41.81
N ASP A 32 3.24 -17.58 40.67
CA ASP A 32 4.61 -17.12 40.46
C ASP A 32 4.64 -15.58 40.46
N PRO A 33 5.41 -14.93 41.37
CA PRO A 33 5.50 -13.47 41.44
C PRO A 33 6.15 -12.82 40.20
N SER A 34 6.85 -13.60 39.37
CA SER A 34 7.48 -13.13 38.12
C SER A 34 6.51 -13.03 36.95
N THR A 35 5.29 -13.60 37.08
CA THR A 35 4.25 -13.54 36.04
C THR A 35 2.94 -12.96 36.57
N GLU A 36 2.12 -12.41 35.68
CA GLU A 36 0.81 -11.86 36.01
C GLU A 36 -0.22 -12.21 34.94
N VAL A 37 -1.45 -12.51 35.38
CA VAL A 37 -2.57 -12.78 34.47
C VAL A 37 -3.13 -11.46 33.96
N ARG A 38 -3.19 -11.31 32.64
CA ARG A 38 -3.75 -10.13 31.97
C ARG A 38 -4.79 -10.52 30.94
N VAL A 39 -5.83 -9.68 30.81
CA VAL A 39 -6.79 -9.72 29.71
C VAL A 39 -6.48 -8.52 28.80
N PRO A 40 -5.92 -8.72 27.60
CA PRO A 40 -5.43 -7.62 26.77
C PRO A 40 -6.50 -6.63 26.30
N GLY A 41 -7.71 -7.12 26.01
CA GLY A 41 -8.71 -6.34 25.31
C GLY A 41 -10.14 -6.71 25.69
N SER A 42 -10.44 -6.76 26.99
CA SER A 42 -11.81 -6.97 27.50
C SER A 42 -12.83 -6.02 26.85
N ARG A 43 -12.41 -4.79 26.55
CA ARG A 43 -13.20 -3.77 25.85
C ARG A 43 -13.70 -4.17 24.46
N TYR A 44 -13.16 -5.21 23.83
CA TYR A 44 -13.58 -5.66 22.50
C TYR A 44 -14.74 -6.65 22.53
N GLN A 45 -15.23 -7.09 23.69
CA GLN A 45 -16.40 -7.97 23.77
C GLN A 45 -17.65 -7.29 23.22
N ARG A 46 -18.36 -7.97 22.29
CA ARG A 46 -19.53 -7.44 21.59
C ARG A 46 -20.57 -8.54 21.33
N GLY A 47 -21.85 -8.16 21.26
CA GLY A 47 -22.96 -9.08 20.96
C GLY A 47 -23.06 -9.48 19.48
N GLY A 48 -23.93 -10.44 19.17
CA GLY A 48 -24.05 -11.04 17.84
C GLY A 48 -24.41 -10.05 16.71
N LEU A 49 -25.30 -9.08 16.98
CA LEU A 49 -25.70 -8.08 15.97
C LEU A 49 -24.54 -7.15 15.60
N HIS A 50 -23.73 -6.71 16.58
CA HIS A 50 -22.51 -5.94 16.30
C HIS A 50 -21.52 -6.78 15.50
N LYS A 51 -21.33 -8.05 15.90
CA LYS A 51 -20.43 -8.97 15.18
C LYS A 51 -20.88 -9.24 13.73
N PHE A 52 -22.17 -9.18 13.44
CA PHE A 52 -22.68 -9.31 12.07
C PHE A 52 -22.23 -8.15 11.18
N PHE A 53 -22.34 -6.90 11.65
CA PHE A 53 -21.98 -5.71 10.88
C PHE A 53 -20.47 -5.43 10.88
N PHE A 54 -19.82 -5.56 12.03
CA PHE A 54 -18.43 -5.16 12.30
C PHE A 54 -17.49 -6.35 12.54
N GLY A 55 -17.90 -7.56 12.17
CA GLY A 55 -17.10 -8.78 12.21
C GLY A 55 -17.07 -9.48 13.56
N ALA A 56 -16.72 -10.77 13.60
CA ALA A 56 -16.34 -11.43 14.85
C ALA A 56 -14.87 -11.16 15.17
N HIS A 57 -14.03 -11.03 14.13
CA HIS A 57 -12.60 -10.75 14.21
C HIS A 57 -11.87 -11.74 15.15
N TYR A 58 -10.91 -11.24 15.95
CA TYR A 58 -10.20 -11.96 17.01
C TYR A 58 -10.67 -11.55 18.41
N ARG A 59 -11.91 -11.06 18.58
CA ARG A 59 -12.41 -10.56 19.87
C ARG A 59 -12.25 -11.57 21.01
N ASP A 60 -12.51 -12.84 20.73
CA ASP A 60 -12.39 -13.91 21.73
C ASP A 60 -10.91 -14.10 22.15
N VAL A 61 -9.97 -13.95 21.22
CA VAL A 61 -8.51 -13.95 21.51
C VAL A 61 -8.13 -12.76 22.37
N TRP A 62 -8.60 -11.56 22.02
CA TRP A 62 -8.34 -10.34 22.80
C TRP A 62 -8.91 -10.40 24.23
N SER A 63 -10.00 -11.13 24.45
CA SER A 63 -10.62 -11.29 25.76
C SER A 63 -10.14 -12.50 26.56
N THR A 64 -9.21 -13.30 26.03
CA THR A 64 -8.71 -14.50 26.70
C THR A 64 -7.64 -14.11 27.73
N PRO A 65 -7.79 -14.51 29.00
CA PRO A 65 -6.74 -14.32 30.01
C PRO A 65 -5.45 -15.06 29.61
N ILE A 66 -4.32 -14.38 29.76
CA ILE A 66 -3.00 -14.94 29.48
C ILE A 66 -2.07 -14.70 30.68
N ASN A 67 -1.17 -15.63 30.93
CA ASN A 67 -0.09 -15.44 31.90
C ASN A 67 1.11 -14.79 31.20
N VAL A 68 1.63 -13.68 31.72
CA VAL A 68 2.69 -12.89 31.08
C VAL A 68 3.80 -12.56 32.07
N PRO A 69 5.08 -12.68 31.69
CA PRO A 69 6.18 -12.28 32.56
C PRO A 69 6.23 -10.77 32.74
N LYS A 70 6.62 -10.33 33.95
CA LYS A 70 7.02 -8.95 34.20
C LYS A 70 8.46 -8.76 33.73
N LEU A 71 8.71 -7.67 33.01
CA LEU A 71 10.06 -7.32 32.56
C LEU A 71 10.91 -6.93 33.77
N ASP A 72 12.07 -7.56 33.95
CA ASP A 72 13.05 -7.14 34.96
C ASP A 72 14.03 -6.15 34.33
N LEU A 73 13.83 -4.86 34.61
CA LEU A 73 14.69 -3.78 34.09
C LEU A 73 16.12 -3.84 34.64
N ASN A 74 16.38 -4.56 35.73
CA ASN A 74 17.70 -4.64 36.33
C ASN A 74 18.57 -5.72 35.67
N THR A 75 17.96 -6.85 35.26
CA THR A 75 18.71 -8.01 34.77
C THR A 75 18.57 -8.26 33.27
N PHE A 76 17.47 -7.83 32.65
CA PHE A 76 17.24 -8.06 31.22
C PHE A 76 18.33 -7.36 30.39
N ALA A 77 19.01 -8.12 29.52
CA ALA A 77 20.10 -7.63 28.66
C ALA A 77 21.22 -6.86 29.40
N GLY A 78 21.52 -7.24 30.64
CA GLY A 78 22.52 -6.55 31.48
C GLY A 78 22.01 -5.28 32.15
N GLY A 79 20.70 -5.04 32.12
CA GLY A 79 20.02 -3.88 32.70
C GLY A 79 19.55 -2.91 31.61
N LEU A 80 18.31 -2.43 31.73
CA LEU A 80 17.67 -1.53 30.78
C LEU A 80 17.57 -0.12 31.34
N THR A 81 18.08 0.85 30.60
CA THR A 81 17.93 2.28 30.89
C THR A 81 16.99 2.91 29.89
N PRO A 82 15.83 3.46 30.31
CA PRO A 82 14.90 4.09 29.39
C PRO A 82 15.49 5.40 28.86
N THR A 83 15.40 5.62 27.56
CA THR A 83 16.03 6.78 26.91
C THR A 83 15.04 7.74 26.29
N LYS A 84 14.06 7.21 25.55
CA LYS A 84 13.18 8.06 24.73
C LYS A 84 11.84 7.42 24.42
N LYS A 85 10.77 8.21 24.54
CA LYS A 85 9.46 7.89 23.96
C LYS A 85 9.49 7.94 22.44
N GLY A 86 8.86 6.98 21.82
CA GLY A 86 8.61 6.93 20.38
C GLY A 86 7.24 6.35 20.07
N GLY A 87 7.09 5.89 18.83
CA GLY A 87 5.81 5.40 18.32
C GLY A 87 5.06 6.48 17.55
N GLY A 88 4.23 6.04 16.60
CA GLY A 88 3.36 6.93 15.84
C GLY A 88 2.10 7.30 16.64
N MET A 89 1.14 7.96 15.99
CA MET A 89 -0.12 8.40 16.62
C MET A 89 -0.98 7.28 17.24
N GLN A 90 -0.64 6.00 17.05
CA GLN A 90 -1.47 4.85 17.47
C GLN A 90 -0.83 3.94 18.54
N THR A 91 0.50 3.91 18.65
CA THR A 91 1.24 2.93 19.47
C THR A 91 2.20 3.66 20.38
N LYS A 92 2.14 3.39 21.68
CA LYS A 92 3.10 3.93 22.64
C LYS A 92 4.37 3.08 22.60
N SER A 93 5.53 3.72 22.45
CA SER A 93 6.80 3.01 22.48
C SER A 93 7.81 3.70 23.40
N LEU A 94 8.63 2.90 24.07
CA LEU A 94 9.73 3.36 24.92
C LEU A 94 11.01 2.66 24.50
N ARG A 95 12.06 3.43 24.24
CA ARG A 95 13.39 2.91 23.89
C ARG A 95 14.23 2.73 25.15
N PHE A 96 15.10 1.73 25.09
CA PHE A 96 16.03 1.40 26.15
C PHE A 96 17.43 1.19 25.59
N ASP A 97 18.43 1.70 26.29
CA ASP A 97 19.81 1.26 26.15
C ASP A 97 20.03 0.11 27.15
N ALA A 98 20.62 -0.99 26.68
CA ALA A 98 20.92 -2.16 27.49
C ALA A 98 22.38 -2.15 27.97
N GLY A 99 22.63 -2.74 29.14
CA GLY A 99 23.97 -2.89 29.71
C GLY A 99 24.91 -3.75 28.85
N ASP A 100 24.37 -4.61 27.99
CA ASP A 100 25.14 -5.37 26.99
C ASP A 100 25.48 -4.59 25.71
N GLY A 101 25.11 -3.30 25.65
CA GLY A 101 25.39 -2.39 24.53
C GLY A 101 24.34 -2.40 23.41
N ARG A 102 23.34 -3.27 23.45
CA ARG A 102 22.23 -3.28 22.48
C ARG A 102 21.18 -2.21 22.80
N GLU A 103 20.30 -1.95 21.83
CA GLU A 103 19.11 -1.11 22.02
C GLU A 103 17.86 -1.98 21.97
N PHE A 104 16.89 -1.66 22.81
CA PHE A 104 15.58 -2.31 22.82
C PHE A 104 14.47 -1.28 22.68
N ALA A 105 13.32 -1.73 22.18
CA ALA A 105 12.10 -0.96 22.18
C ALA A 105 10.96 -1.78 22.79
N PHE A 106 10.28 -1.19 23.77
CA PHE A 106 8.97 -1.66 24.21
C PHE A 106 7.89 -1.00 23.34
N ARG A 107 6.86 -1.75 22.95
CA ARG A 107 5.68 -1.27 22.21
C ARG A 107 4.40 -1.79 22.85
N SER A 108 3.44 -0.92 23.09
CA SER A 108 2.15 -1.30 23.66
C SER A 108 1.42 -2.32 22.77
N LEU A 109 0.84 -3.36 23.38
CA LEU A 109 0.07 -4.38 22.67
C LEU A 109 -1.26 -3.80 22.18
N ASP A 110 -2.00 -3.19 23.12
CA ASP A 110 -3.25 -2.52 22.81
C ASP A 110 -2.94 -1.08 22.35
N LYS A 111 -3.62 -0.66 21.29
CA LYS A 111 -3.37 0.58 20.56
C LYS A 111 -4.50 1.57 20.79
N ASN A 112 -4.19 2.85 20.62
CA ASN A 112 -5.20 3.92 20.62
C ASN A 112 -5.09 4.72 19.32
N PRO A 113 -5.93 4.45 18.31
CA PRO A 113 -5.88 5.12 17.03
C PRO A 113 -6.64 6.44 17.03
N GLY A 114 -7.29 6.85 18.13
CA GLY A 114 -8.13 8.06 18.18
C GLY A 114 -7.42 9.32 17.69
N ALA A 115 -6.13 9.48 18.03
CA ALA A 115 -5.32 10.60 17.57
C ALA A 115 -5.13 10.67 16.04
N THR A 116 -5.29 9.56 15.31
CA THR A 116 -5.22 9.53 13.83
C THR A 116 -6.47 10.01 13.12
N LEU A 117 -7.58 10.18 13.86
CA LEU A 117 -8.80 10.72 13.27
C LEU A 117 -8.69 12.23 13.08
N PRO A 118 -9.33 12.78 12.02
CA PRO A 118 -9.58 14.21 11.91
C PRO A 118 -10.18 14.74 13.21
N PRO A 119 -9.81 15.94 13.68
CA PRO A 119 -10.32 16.50 14.94
C PRO A 119 -11.84 16.45 15.07
N GLU A 120 -12.57 16.56 13.96
CA GLU A 120 -14.04 16.54 13.91
C GLU A 120 -14.65 15.15 14.17
N LEU A 121 -13.85 14.09 14.11
CA LEU A 121 -14.26 12.69 14.33
C LEU A 121 -13.71 12.12 15.64
N ARG A 122 -12.82 12.84 16.33
CA ARG A 122 -12.34 12.47 17.66
C ARG A 122 -13.47 12.63 18.68
N GLU A 123 -13.49 11.77 19.68
CA GLU A 123 -14.51 11.70 20.73
C GLU A 123 -15.94 11.49 20.17
N THR A 124 -16.04 10.86 18.99
CA THR A 124 -17.31 10.49 18.36
C THR A 124 -17.44 8.97 18.20
N VAL A 125 -18.62 8.50 17.81
CA VAL A 125 -18.84 7.07 17.48
C VAL A 125 -17.90 6.56 16.39
N ALA A 126 -17.35 7.44 15.53
CA ALA A 126 -16.34 7.05 14.57
C ALA A 126 -15.03 6.59 15.24
N GLU A 127 -14.64 7.21 16.37
CA GLU A 127 -13.50 6.78 17.17
C GLU A 127 -13.73 5.41 17.78
N ASP A 128 -14.91 5.17 18.38
CA ASP A 128 -15.26 3.86 18.95
C ASP A 128 -15.21 2.74 17.91
N ILE A 129 -15.68 3.01 16.69
CA ILE A 129 -15.62 2.04 15.61
C ILE A 129 -14.17 1.78 15.19
N VAL A 130 -13.35 2.83 15.04
CA VAL A 130 -11.96 2.66 14.61
C VAL A 130 -11.15 1.94 15.70
N GLN A 131 -11.41 2.22 16.98
CA GLN A 131 -10.86 1.48 18.10
C GLN A 131 -11.33 0.02 18.07
N ASP A 132 -12.63 -0.26 17.87
CA ASP A 132 -13.18 -1.62 17.78
C ASP A 132 -12.53 -2.44 16.67
N GLN A 133 -12.20 -1.81 15.53
CA GLN A 133 -11.55 -2.46 14.41
C GLN A 133 -10.09 -2.88 14.69
N ILE A 134 -9.47 -2.46 15.80
CA ILE A 134 -8.18 -3.06 16.25
C ILE A 134 -8.35 -4.56 16.52
N SER A 135 -9.55 -5.00 16.94
CA SER A 135 -9.81 -6.42 17.17
C SER A 135 -9.69 -7.29 15.92
N SER A 136 -9.64 -6.70 14.72
CA SER A 136 -9.36 -7.37 13.44
C SER A 136 -7.92 -7.87 13.32
N ALA A 137 -6.97 -7.24 14.01
CA ALA A 137 -5.58 -7.68 14.06
C ALA A 137 -5.41 -8.81 15.10
N HIS A 138 -4.55 -9.79 14.79
CA HIS A 138 -4.22 -10.84 15.74
C HIS A 138 -3.23 -10.28 16.78
N PRO A 139 -3.59 -10.19 18.08
CA PRO A 139 -2.79 -9.46 19.08
C PRO A 139 -1.37 -10.01 19.22
N TYR A 140 -1.19 -11.32 19.02
CA TYR A 140 0.08 -12.00 19.23
C TYR A 140 0.79 -12.42 17.93
N ALA A 141 0.45 -11.81 16.79
CA ALA A 141 1.10 -12.13 15.52
C ALA A 141 2.64 -12.00 15.62
N ALA A 142 3.12 -11.00 16.37
CA ALA A 142 4.53 -10.74 16.62
C ALA A 142 5.30 -11.91 17.27
N LEU A 143 4.62 -12.85 17.95
CA LEU A 143 5.26 -14.04 18.53
C LEU A 143 5.40 -15.19 17.51
N VAL A 144 4.49 -15.25 16.53
CA VAL A 144 4.45 -16.32 15.51
C VAL A 144 5.43 -16.02 14.37
N VAL A 145 5.55 -14.76 13.98
CA VAL A 145 6.32 -14.32 12.81
C VAL A 145 7.82 -14.67 12.87
N PRO A 146 8.55 -14.52 14.00
CA PRO A 146 9.98 -14.78 14.06
C PRO A 146 10.38 -16.19 13.61
N ALA A 147 9.66 -17.23 14.07
CA ALA A 147 9.95 -18.61 13.68
C ALA A 147 9.83 -18.81 12.14
N ILE A 148 8.82 -18.20 11.53
CA ILE A 148 8.60 -18.25 10.08
C ILE A 148 9.69 -17.45 9.36
N ALA A 149 9.98 -16.22 9.82
CA ALA A 149 10.97 -15.33 9.23
C ALA A 149 12.38 -15.94 9.23
N ASN A 150 12.76 -16.59 10.34
CA ASN A 150 14.01 -17.33 10.47
C ASN A 150 14.08 -18.47 9.44
N ALA A 151 13.03 -19.29 9.33
CA ALA A 151 13.00 -20.41 8.39
C ALA A 151 13.16 -19.97 6.92
N VAL A 152 12.59 -18.82 6.55
CA VAL A 152 12.69 -18.27 5.19
C VAL A 152 13.87 -17.32 4.99
N GLY A 153 14.77 -17.16 5.98
CA GLY A 153 15.98 -16.35 5.87
C GLY A 153 15.70 -14.86 5.63
N VAL A 154 14.75 -14.30 6.37
CA VAL A 154 14.46 -12.85 6.43
C VAL A 154 14.99 -12.31 7.75
N LEU A 155 15.79 -11.23 7.75
CA LEU A 155 16.25 -10.61 8.99
C LEU A 155 15.07 -10.10 9.82
N HIS A 156 15.05 -10.36 11.12
CA HIS A 156 13.95 -9.96 12.00
C HIS A 156 14.42 -9.76 13.43
N ALA A 157 13.71 -8.91 14.19
CA ALA A 157 13.84 -8.87 15.64
C ALA A 157 13.08 -10.04 16.29
N ASN A 158 13.26 -10.24 17.59
CA ASN A 158 12.59 -11.27 18.37
C ASN A 158 11.74 -10.62 19.47
N PRO A 159 10.46 -10.30 19.20
CA PRO A 159 9.57 -9.69 20.18
C PRO A 159 9.25 -10.67 21.31
N ILE A 160 9.31 -10.18 22.54
CA ILE A 160 8.94 -10.92 23.76
C ILE A 160 7.76 -10.21 24.41
N LEU A 161 6.67 -10.95 24.66
CA LEU A 161 5.51 -10.41 25.36
C LEU A 161 5.84 -10.22 26.85
N VAL A 162 5.71 -9.00 27.34
CA VAL A 162 6.02 -8.65 28.74
C VAL A 162 5.04 -7.63 29.30
N ILE A 163 4.95 -7.59 30.62
CA ILE A 163 4.35 -6.46 31.35
C ILE A 163 5.49 -5.54 31.79
N MET A 164 5.40 -4.27 31.45
CA MET A 164 6.30 -3.25 31.97
C MET A 164 6.09 -3.11 33.48
N PRO A 165 7.11 -3.28 34.33
CA PRO A 165 6.94 -3.19 35.78
C PRO A 165 6.65 -1.75 36.21
N ASP A 166 5.99 -1.60 37.35
CA ASP A 166 5.95 -0.31 38.04
C ASP A 166 7.27 -0.08 38.82
N ASP A 167 8.32 0.30 38.09
CA ASP A 167 9.69 0.43 38.61
C ASP A 167 10.19 1.89 38.60
N PRO A 168 10.79 2.40 39.70
CA PRO A 168 11.37 3.75 39.73
C PRO A 168 12.41 4.05 38.64
N ARG A 169 13.11 3.03 38.11
CA ARG A 169 14.08 3.18 37.01
C ARG A 169 13.44 3.72 35.72
N LEU A 170 12.11 3.62 35.59
CA LEU A 170 11.37 4.24 34.49
C LEU A 170 11.38 5.77 34.53
N GLY A 171 11.71 6.39 35.67
CA GLY A 171 11.80 7.85 35.80
C GLY A 171 10.52 8.54 35.34
N GLU A 172 10.67 9.54 34.47
CA GLU A 172 9.54 10.30 33.89
C GLU A 172 8.59 9.44 33.04
N PHE A 173 9.02 8.27 32.56
CA PHE A 173 8.20 7.39 31.73
C PHE A 173 7.29 6.49 32.57
N ARG A 174 7.50 6.42 33.89
CA ARG A 174 6.79 5.52 34.80
C ARG A 174 5.28 5.71 34.75
N GLU A 175 4.81 6.96 34.82
CA GLU A 175 3.37 7.28 34.81
C GLU A 175 2.65 6.72 33.58
N GLU A 176 3.31 6.76 32.43
CA GLU A 176 2.72 6.35 31.16
C GLU A 176 2.85 4.85 30.89
N PHE A 177 3.96 4.22 31.30
CA PHE A 177 4.31 2.86 30.89
C PHE A 177 4.18 1.81 31.99
N ALA A 178 4.12 2.17 33.27
CA ALA A 178 3.99 1.20 34.36
C ALA A 178 2.74 0.31 34.17
N ASN A 179 2.91 -1.00 34.40
CA ASN A 179 1.89 -2.05 34.26
C ASN A 179 1.35 -2.23 32.82
N MET A 180 1.96 -1.60 31.82
CA MET A 180 1.52 -1.74 30.43
C MET A 180 1.90 -3.11 29.86
N LEU A 181 0.95 -3.76 29.18
CA LEU A 181 1.20 -4.96 28.40
C LEU A 181 1.73 -4.60 27.01
N GLY A 182 2.80 -5.24 26.59
CA GLY A 182 3.41 -4.97 25.29
C GLY A 182 4.51 -5.94 24.90
N PHE A 183 5.18 -5.64 23.80
CA PHE A 183 6.33 -6.40 23.33
C PHE A 183 7.61 -5.61 23.57
N ILE A 184 8.63 -6.27 24.10
CA ILE A 184 10.01 -5.78 24.04
C ILE A 184 10.77 -6.50 22.93
N GLU A 185 11.46 -5.76 22.08
CA GLU A 185 12.24 -6.31 20.97
C GLU A 185 13.56 -5.57 20.82
N GLU A 186 14.58 -6.27 20.32
CA GLU A 186 15.83 -5.64 19.94
C GLU A 186 15.58 -4.65 18.80
N ARG A 187 16.14 -3.45 18.92
CA ARG A 187 16.11 -2.44 17.89
C ARG A 187 17.40 -2.53 17.08
N PRO A 188 17.34 -2.86 15.77
CA PRO A 188 18.53 -2.94 14.95
C PRO A 188 19.30 -1.62 14.96
N LYS A 189 20.58 -1.68 15.34
CA LYS A 189 21.53 -0.57 15.34
C LYS A 189 22.92 -1.00 14.86
N ASP A 190 23.73 0.01 14.56
CA ASP A 190 25.15 -0.15 14.27
C ASP A 190 25.89 -0.62 15.53
N GLY A 191 26.98 -1.36 15.34
CA GLY A 191 27.86 -1.72 16.44
C GLY A 191 28.69 -0.52 16.90
N PRO A 192 29.11 -0.48 18.18
CA PRO A 192 29.96 0.59 18.68
C PRO A 192 31.32 0.58 17.96
N ASP A 193 31.89 1.76 17.73
CA ASP A 193 33.26 1.96 17.24
C ASP A 193 33.62 1.14 15.97
N GLY A 194 32.65 0.96 15.06
CA GLY A 194 32.85 0.25 13.78
C GLY A 194 32.81 -1.29 13.89
N GLN A 195 32.48 -1.83 15.06
CA GLN A 195 32.22 -3.25 15.24
C GLN A 195 30.93 -3.68 14.51
N PRO A 196 30.78 -4.98 14.17
CA PRO A 196 29.55 -5.48 13.59
C PRO A 196 28.34 -5.22 14.51
N GLY A 197 27.30 -4.63 13.95
CA GLY A 197 26.02 -4.37 14.62
C GLY A 197 25.04 -5.53 14.49
N PHE A 198 23.75 -5.19 14.45
CA PHE A 198 22.68 -6.18 14.29
C PHE A 198 22.93 -7.11 13.10
N ALA A 199 22.79 -8.42 13.33
CA ALA A 199 23.05 -9.48 12.36
C ALA A 199 24.44 -9.42 11.67
N GLY A 200 25.43 -8.79 12.31
CA GLY A 200 26.78 -8.64 11.75
C GLY A 200 26.93 -7.51 10.73
N SER A 201 25.94 -6.63 10.61
CA SER A 201 25.95 -5.52 9.64
C SER A 201 26.95 -4.41 10.02
N LYS A 202 27.41 -3.67 9.01
CA LYS A 202 28.32 -2.51 9.19
C LYS A 202 27.58 -1.20 9.40
N LYS A 203 26.36 -1.08 8.86
CA LYS A 203 25.54 0.12 8.93
C LYS A 203 24.07 -0.23 8.81
N ILE A 204 23.20 0.49 9.51
CA ILE A 204 21.75 0.32 9.49
C ILE A 204 21.07 1.65 9.25
N VAL A 205 20.27 1.74 8.19
CA VAL A 205 19.60 2.98 7.78
C VAL A 205 18.11 2.81 7.56
N GLY A 206 17.37 3.93 7.51
CA GLY A 206 15.99 3.97 7.05
C GLY A 206 15.89 3.88 5.53
N SER A 207 14.66 3.71 5.00
CA SER A 207 14.47 3.64 3.53
C SER A 207 14.86 4.92 2.80
N ASP A 208 14.58 6.09 3.38
CA ASP A 208 14.90 7.37 2.73
C ASP A 208 16.42 7.56 2.60
N ASP A 209 17.17 7.26 3.67
CA ASP A 209 18.63 7.26 3.65
C ASP A 209 19.19 6.22 2.67
N LEU A 210 18.63 5.00 2.63
CA LEU A 210 19.02 4.00 1.64
C LEU A 210 18.83 4.52 0.21
N PHE A 211 17.71 5.20 -0.07
CA PHE A 211 17.46 5.72 -1.42
C PHE A 211 18.50 6.76 -1.81
N LEU A 212 18.99 7.57 -0.87
CA LEU A 212 20.09 8.50 -1.09
C LEU A 212 21.40 7.76 -1.37
N GLU A 213 21.77 6.77 -0.54
CA GLU A 213 23.01 5.99 -0.72
C GLU A 213 23.04 5.29 -2.09
N LEU A 214 21.93 4.66 -2.51
CA LEU A 214 21.81 4.01 -3.82
C LEU A 214 21.84 5.00 -5.00
N GLN A 215 21.40 6.23 -4.77
CA GLN A 215 21.44 7.27 -5.80
C GLN A 215 22.85 7.88 -5.88
N GLU A 216 23.54 8.10 -4.78
CA GLU A 216 24.83 8.78 -4.76
C GLU A 216 25.99 7.92 -5.28
N ASP A 217 25.91 6.59 -5.12
CA ASP A 217 27.01 5.67 -5.40
C ASP A 217 26.54 4.38 -6.09
N ASN A 218 27.22 4.01 -7.18
CA ASN A 218 26.93 2.79 -7.94
C ASN A 218 27.71 1.56 -7.44
N ASP A 219 28.34 1.65 -6.26
CA ASP A 219 28.82 0.50 -5.49
C ASP A 219 27.82 0.00 -4.43
N ASP A 220 26.71 0.73 -4.23
CA ASP A 220 25.62 0.38 -3.31
C ASP A 220 24.50 -0.38 -4.04
N PHE A 221 24.12 -1.55 -3.52
CA PHE A 221 23.06 -2.38 -4.11
C PHE A 221 22.17 -3.02 -3.07
N VAL A 222 20.87 -3.11 -3.36
CA VAL A 222 19.96 -3.94 -2.57
C VAL A 222 20.06 -5.40 -3.03
N ASP A 223 20.16 -6.33 -2.07
CA ASP A 223 19.92 -7.74 -2.31
C ASP A 223 18.44 -7.95 -2.66
N ALA A 224 18.15 -7.92 -3.96
CA ALA A 224 16.79 -8.05 -4.46
C ALA A 224 16.15 -9.41 -4.13
N GLN A 225 16.93 -10.48 -3.94
CA GLN A 225 16.40 -11.78 -3.55
C GLN A 225 16.03 -11.79 -2.07
N ALA A 226 16.85 -11.21 -1.18
CA ALA A 226 16.48 -11.01 0.22
C ALA A 226 15.24 -10.12 0.36
N TYR A 227 15.16 -9.06 -0.45
CA TYR A 227 13.95 -8.23 -0.53
C TYR A 227 12.73 -9.02 -1.00
N LEU A 228 12.87 -9.84 -2.04
CA LEU A 228 11.77 -10.70 -2.48
C LEU A 228 11.33 -11.68 -1.37
N ARG A 229 12.24 -12.32 -0.64
CA ARG A 229 11.89 -13.20 0.49
C ARG A 229 11.08 -12.45 1.54
N ALA A 230 11.47 -11.23 1.89
CA ALA A 230 10.73 -10.40 2.84
C ALA A 230 9.33 -10.01 2.33
N ARG A 231 9.18 -9.71 1.03
CA ARG A 231 7.88 -9.40 0.42
C ARG A 231 6.97 -10.62 0.27
N LEU A 232 7.54 -11.80 -0.04
CA LEU A 232 6.80 -13.06 -0.01
C LEU A 232 6.33 -13.39 1.40
N LEU A 233 7.12 -13.08 2.43
CA LEU A 233 6.70 -13.20 3.83
C LEU A 233 5.50 -12.30 4.14
N ASP A 234 5.52 -11.03 3.70
CA ASP A 234 4.37 -10.12 3.89
C ASP A 234 3.11 -10.67 3.19
N ILE A 235 3.25 -11.15 1.95
CA ILE A 235 2.15 -11.79 1.21
C ILE A 235 1.64 -13.03 1.94
N TYR A 236 2.54 -13.88 2.43
CA TYR A 236 2.22 -15.10 3.13
C TYR A 236 1.43 -14.83 4.42
N LEU A 237 1.83 -13.82 5.20
CA LEU A 237 1.18 -13.45 6.46
C LEU A 237 -0.10 -12.61 6.27
N GLY A 238 -0.36 -12.11 5.05
CA GLY A 238 -1.48 -11.20 4.80
C GLY A 238 -1.25 -9.80 5.36
N ASP A 239 0.02 -9.38 5.46
CA ASP A 239 0.39 -8.05 5.97
C ASP A 239 0.22 -6.99 4.86
N TRP A 240 -0.90 -6.27 4.93
CA TRP A 240 -1.37 -5.36 3.88
C TRP A 240 -0.81 -3.93 3.97
N ASP A 241 -0.13 -3.57 5.06
CA ASP A 241 0.28 -2.18 5.33
C ASP A 241 1.77 -1.93 5.17
N ARG A 242 2.46 -2.70 4.31
CA ARG A 242 3.91 -2.54 4.14
C ARG A 242 4.29 -1.20 3.50
N HIS A 243 4.77 -0.22 4.27
CA HIS A 243 5.25 1.08 3.77
C HIS A 243 6.76 1.33 4.02
N PRO A 244 7.40 2.31 3.36
CA PRO A 244 8.85 2.53 3.44
C PRO A 244 9.43 2.69 4.87
N ASP A 245 8.69 3.29 5.81
CA ASP A 245 9.21 3.55 7.18
C ASP A 245 9.28 2.29 8.04
N GLN A 246 8.62 1.22 7.61
CA GLN A 246 8.63 -0.09 8.26
C GLN A 246 9.84 -0.93 7.87
N TRP A 247 10.76 -0.40 7.08
CA TRP A 247 12.02 -1.05 6.79
C TRP A 247 13.17 -0.40 7.57
N ARG A 248 14.10 -1.24 7.99
CA ARG A 248 15.51 -0.89 8.15
C ARG A 248 16.32 -1.66 7.13
N TRP A 249 17.52 -1.19 6.86
CA TRP A 249 18.39 -1.77 5.85
C TRP A 249 19.77 -1.97 6.45
N ALA A 250 20.23 -3.22 6.49
CA ALA A 250 21.54 -3.60 6.98
C ALA A 250 22.53 -3.67 5.83
N ARG A 251 23.64 -2.94 5.94
CA ARG A 251 24.75 -2.97 4.98
C ARG A 251 25.74 -4.06 5.35
N PHE A 252 26.10 -4.85 4.36
CA PHE A 252 27.21 -5.81 4.39
C PHE A 252 28.21 -5.43 3.30
N GLU A 253 29.49 -5.74 3.52
CA GLU A 253 30.57 -5.38 2.60
C GLU A 253 31.18 -6.64 1.98
N GLU A 254 31.18 -6.71 0.65
CA GLU A 254 31.82 -7.76 -0.13
C GLU A 254 32.85 -7.11 -1.07
N GLY A 255 34.09 -6.98 -0.58
CA GLY A 255 35.14 -6.24 -1.27
C GLY A 255 34.78 -4.75 -1.38
N LYS A 256 34.58 -4.26 -2.61
CA LYS A 256 34.14 -2.86 -2.85
C LYS A 256 32.62 -2.70 -2.87
N LYS A 257 31.85 -3.79 -2.97
CA LYS A 257 30.39 -3.73 -3.06
C LYS A 257 29.78 -3.61 -1.68
N LYS A 258 28.82 -2.71 -1.54
CA LYS A 258 28.01 -2.54 -0.35
C LYS A 258 26.63 -3.12 -0.63
N ILE A 259 26.29 -4.21 0.05
CA ILE A 259 25.05 -4.96 -0.15
C ILE A 259 24.08 -4.65 0.99
N TRP A 260 22.91 -4.13 0.64
CA TRP A 260 21.86 -3.78 1.57
C TRP A 260 20.81 -4.89 1.64
N GLN A 261 20.61 -5.44 2.84
CA GLN A 261 19.55 -6.41 3.11
C GLN A 261 18.43 -5.77 3.95
N PRO A 262 17.16 -6.13 3.68
CA PRO A 262 16.03 -5.58 4.39
C PRO A 262 15.87 -6.20 5.78
N ILE A 263 15.47 -5.36 6.74
CA ILE A 263 14.98 -5.74 8.05
C ILE A 263 13.55 -5.19 8.16
N PRO A 264 12.52 -5.98 7.80
CA PRO A 264 11.14 -5.59 8.03
C PRO A 264 10.86 -5.42 9.52
N ARG A 265 10.08 -4.41 9.85
CA ARG A 265 9.58 -4.12 11.20
C ARG A 265 8.08 -3.89 11.11
N ASP A 266 7.41 -3.76 12.25
CA ASP A 266 5.99 -3.40 12.30
C ASP A 266 5.11 -4.40 11.53
N ARG A 267 4.83 -5.54 12.19
CA ARG A 267 4.03 -6.65 11.65
C ARG A 267 2.61 -6.63 12.20
N ASP A 268 2.13 -5.45 12.54
CA ASP A 268 0.90 -5.28 13.31
C ASP A 268 -0.37 -5.64 12.51
N GLN A 269 -0.27 -5.75 11.18
CA GLN A 269 -1.36 -6.17 10.30
C GLN A 269 -1.24 -7.63 9.83
N ALA A 270 -0.24 -8.38 10.30
CA ALA A 270 -0.15 -9.81 10.01
C ALA A 270 -1.39 -10.54 10.57
N PHE A 271 -1.92 -11.45 9.76
CA PHE A 271 -3.12 -12.24 10.06
C PHE A 271 -4.42 -11.46 10.21
N ALA A 272 -4.50 -10.21 9.72
CA ALA A 272 -5.71 -9.38 9.81
C ALA A 272 -6.97 -10.10 9.29
N LYS A 273 -8.01 -10.13 10.11
CA LYS A 273 -9.29 -10.79 9.83
C LYS A 273 -10.38 -9.75 9.62
N LEU A 274 -10.79 -9.56 8.36
CA LEU A 274 -11.78 -8.56 7.95
C LEU A 274 -13.12 -9.25 7.63
N ASP A 275 -13.80 -9.78 8.66
CA ASP A 275 -15.13 -10.39 8.57
C ASP A 275 -16.26 -9.42 8.98
N GLY A 276 -17.52 -9.83 8.77
CA GLY A 276 -18.70 -8.98 8.96
C GLY A 276 -19.01 -8.10 7.75
N LEU A 277 -20.22 -7.55 7.70
CA LEU A 277 -20.74 -6.87 6.51
C LEU A 277 -19.86 -5.71 6.04
N PHE A 278 -19.49 -4.79 6.94
CA PHE A 278 -18.74 -3.59 6.57
C PHE A 278 -17.26 -3.88 6.29
N PRO A 279 -16.52 -4.65 7.10
CA PRO A 279 -15.13 -4.97 6.79
C PRO A 279 -14.99 -5.80 5.50
N SER A 280 -15.91 -6.76 5.26
CA SER A 280 -15.93 -7.57 4.00
C SER A 280 -16.19 -6.72 2.76
N PHE A 281 -16.95 -5.62 2.91
CA PHE A 281 -17.14 -4.64 1.85
C PHE A 281 -15.92 -3.69 1.72
N ALA A 282 -15.30 -3.30 2.84
CA ALA A 282 -14.13 -2.43 2.87
C ALA A 282 -12.91 -3.04 2.15
N GLU A 283 -12.69 -4.34 2.35
CA GLU A 283 -11.59 -5.09 1.75
C GLU A 283 -11.73 -5.32 0.23
N GLN A 284 -12.86 -4.93 -0.36
CA GLN A 284 -12.97 -4.97 -1.81
C GLN A 284 -11.95 -3.98 -2.40
N ARG A 285 -11.13 -4.46 -3.33
CA ARG A 285 -10.02 -3.70 -3.95
C ARG A 285 -10.37 -2.30 -4.47
N TYR A 286 -11.63 -2.07 -4.81
CA TYR A 286 -12.13 -0.79 -5.31
C TYR A 286 -12.65 0.17 -4.22
N VAL A 287 -12.78 -0.28 -2.97
CA VAL A 287 -13.21 0.52 -1.80
C VAL A 287 -11.99 1.01 -1.03
N VAL A 288 -11.25 0.11 -0.37
CA VAL A 288 -9.96 0.40 0.27
C VAL A 288 -8.91 -0.51 -0.33
N LYS A 289 -8.13 0.04 -1.28
CA LYS A 289 -7.31 -0.75 -2.20
C LYS A 289 -6.31 -1.68 -1.54
N GLN A 290 -5.72 -1.29 -0.41
CA GLN A 290 -4.72 -2.10 0.27
C GLN A 290 -5.30 -3.22 1.15
N LEU A 291 -6.52 -3.09 1.68
CA LEU A 291 -7.04 -4.03 2.66
C LEU A 291 -7.22 -5.42 2.06
N GLU A 292 -6.80 -6.44 2.80
CA GLU A 292 -6.97 -7.83 2.38
C GLU A 292 -7.13 -8.76 3.59
N ASN A 293 -8.22 -9.54 3.60
CA ASN A 293 -8.50 -10.49 4.67
C ASN A 293 -7.62 -11.74 4.59
N PHE A 294 -6.87 -12.01 5.66
CA PHE A 294 -6.04 -13.21 5.81
C PHE A 294 -6.83 -14.52 5.71
N ALA A 295 -8.13 -14.49 6.05
CA ALA A 295 -8.99 -15.67 5.95
C ALA A 295 -9.13 -16.21 4.51
N LYS A 296 -8.84 -15.40 3.48
CA LYS A 296 -8.82 -15.86 2.08
C LYS A 296 -7.61 -16.76 1.84
N ASN A 297 -7.84 -17.90 1.17
CA ASN A 297 -6.74 -18.78 0.75
C ASN A 297 -5.98 -18.19 -0.44
N LYS A 298 -6.68 -17.47 -1.32
CA LYS A 298 -6.14 -16.86 -2.53
C LYS A 298 -6.25 -15.34 -2.41
N PRO A 299 -5.22 -14.66 -1.85
CA PRO A 299 -5.30 -13.22 -1.70
C PRO A 299 -5.29 -12.48 -3.04
N ASP A 300 -5.90 -11.28 -3.10
CA ASP A 300 -5.67 -10.34 -4.19
C ASP A 300 -4.28 -9.72 -4.05
N ILE A 301 -3.37 -10.17 -4.91
CA ILE A 301 -1.97 -9.77 -4.88
C ILE A 301 -1.80 -8.26 -5.07
N VAL A 302 -2.64 -7.62 -5.89
CA VAL A 302 -2.48 -6.18 -6.14
C VAL A 302 -2.88 -5.35 -4.93
N SER A 303 -3.93 -5.75 -4.22
CA SER A 303 -4.32 -5.14 -2.96
C SER A 303 -3.24 -5.34 -1.90
N LEU A 304 -2.81 -6.57 -1.69
CA LEU A 304 -1.85 -6.91 -0.63
C LEU A 304 -0.47 -6.26 -0.84
N THR A 305 -0.07 -6.00 -2.09
CA THR A 305 1.18 -5.32 -2.40
C THR A 305 1.02 -3.82 -2.66
N TYR A 306 -0.19 -3.27 -2.49
CA TYR A 306 -0.47 -1.88 -2.86
C TYR A 306 0.37 -0.89 -2.04
N SER A 307 0.46 -1.05 -0.72
CA SER A 307 1.21 -0.15 0.15
C SER A 307 2.72 -0.13 -0.17
N GLY A 308 3.28 -1.30 -0.51
CA GLY A 308 4.71 -1.48 -0.81
C GLY A 308 5.11 -1.15 -2.25
N ARG A 309 4.14 -0.89 -3.14
CA ARG A 309 4.33 -0.79 -4.60
C ARG A 309 5.47 0.12 -5.06
N HIS A 310 5.74 1.22 -4.35
CA HIS A 310 6.80 2.17 -4.72
C HIS A 310 8.19 1.59 -4.48
N THR A 311 8.39 0.93 -3.34
CA THR A 311 9.64 0.25 -3.01
C THR A 311 9.80 -1.02 -3.86
N ASP A 312 8.72 -1.78 -4.05
CA ASP A 312 8.70 -2.98 -4.89
C ASP A 312 9.18 -2.68 -6.31
N ARG A 313 8.73 -1.58 -6.91
CA ARG A 313 9.15 -1.11 -8.24
C ARG A 313 10.60 -0.67 -8.33
N LYS A 314 11.24 -0.29 -7.22
CA LYS A 314 12.65 0.10 -7.22
C LYS A 314 13.57 -1.12 -7.25
N PHE A 315 13.23 -2.18 -6.50
CA PHE A 315 14.17 -3.27 -6.25
C PHE A 315 13.87 -4.56 -7.02
N LEU A 316 12.60 -4.95 -7.12
CA LEU A 316 12.22 -6.25 -7.69
C LEU A 316 12.31 -6.34 -9.22
N PRO A 317 12.23 -5.26 -10.03
CA PRO A 317 12.41 -5.37 -11.48
C PRO A 317 13.81 -5.81 -11.92
N ARG A 318 14.78 -5.91 -11.01
CA ARG A 318 16.08 -6.53 -11.30
C ARG A 318 15.96 -8.04 -11.52
N LEU A 319 15.01 -8.70 -10.86
CA LEU A 319 14.88 -10.16 -10.90
C LEU A 319 14.19 -10.65 -12.17
N THR A 320 14.74 -11.70 -12.76
CA THR A 320 14.12 -12.48 -13.84
C THR A 320 12.98 -13.35 -13.32
N ALA A 321 12.13 -13.86 -14.21
CA ALA A 321 11.08 -14.82 -13.85
C ALA A 321 11.64 -16.06 -13.15
N GLY A 322 12.81 -16.55 -13.62
CA GLY A 322 13.47 -17.72 -13.07
C GLY A 322 13.98 -17.48 -11.64
N GLU A 323 14.65 -16.36 -11.38
CA GLU A 323 15.08 -16.00 -10.02
C GLU A 323 13.89 -15.83 -9.08
N PHE A 324 12.82 -15.17 -9.54
CA PHE A 324 11.60 -15.00 -8.76
C PHE A 324 10.98 -16.34 -8.38
N HIS A 325 10.90 -17.27 -9.35
CA HIS A 325 10.38 -18.62 -9.14
C HIS A 325 11.27 -19.44 -8.20
N ASN A 326 12.59 -19.33 -8.32
CA ASN A 326 13.54 -20.03 -7.47
C ASN A 326 13.43 -19.57 -6.01
N VAL A 327 13.38 -18.26 -5.77
CA VAL A 327 13.17 -17.69 -4.43
C VAL A 327 11.83 -18.15 -3.86
N ALA A 328 10.76 -18.18 -4.66
CA ALA A 328 9.45 -18.66 -4.22
C ALA A 328 9.45 -20.16 -3.87
N ASN A 329 10.15 -21.00 -4.64
CA ASN A 329 10.27 -22.42 -4.36
C ASN A 329 11.05 -22.68 -3.07
N GLN A 330 12.16 -21.97 -2.86
CA GLN A 330 12.93 -22.05 -1.62
C GLN A 330 12.10 -21.59 -0.43
N PHE A 331 11.40 -20.46 -0.57
CA PHE A 331 10.50 -19.94 0.45
C PHE A 331 9.46 -20.98 0.88
N VAL A 332 8.79 -21.64 -0.08
CA VAL A 332 7.78 -22.68 0.21
C VAL A 332 8.42 -23.91 0.85
N ALA A 333 9.59 -24.34 0.38
CA ALA A 333 10.29 -25.51 0.91
C ALA A 333 10.74 -25.32 2.37
N SER A 334 11.11 -24.09 2.76
CA SER A 334 11.46 -23.74 4.13
C SER A 334 10.28 -23.81 5.12
N LEU A 335 9.04 -23.71 4.64
CA LEU A 335 7.84 -23.71 5.48
C LEU A 335 7.32 -25.13 5.72
N THR A 336 8.13 -25.97 6.35
CA THR A 336 7.71 -27.33 6.72
C THR A 336 6.57 -27.31 7.73
N ASP A 337 5.83 -28.41 7.84
CA ASP A 337 4.76 -28.54 8.84
C ASP A 337 5.29 -28.31 10.26
N SER A 338 6.49 -28.81 10.58
CA SER A 338 7.14 -28.60 11.88
C SER A 338 7.47 -27.13 12.16
N VAL A 339 7.89 -26.36 11.15
CA VAL A 339 8.13 -24.91 11.29
C VAL A 339 6.82 -24.20 11.60
N LEU A 340 5.73 -24.56 10.90
CA LEU A 340 4.44 -23.90 11.08
C LEU A 340 3.79 -24.25 12.42
N GLU A 341 3.90 -25.51 12.85
CA GLU A 341 3.47 -25.94 14.19
C GLU A 341 4.28 -25.22 15.28
N HIS A 342 5.62 -25.20 15.16
CA HIS A 342 6.47 -24.50 16.12
C HIS A 342 6.16 -23.00 16.21
N ALA A 343 5.90 -22.36 15.06
CA ALA A 343 5.54 -20.95 15.00
C ALA A 343 4.22 -20.65 15.72
N THR A 344 3.16 -21.45 15.50
CA THR A 344 1.88 -21.23 16.17
C THR A 344 1.94 -21.56 17.66
N ARG A 345 2.79 -22.51 18.07
CA ARG A 345 3.06 -22.82 19.48
C ARG A 345 3.78 -21.71 20.26
N GLN A 346 4.23 -20.64 19.61
CA GLN A 346 4.72 -19.43 20.30
C GLN A 346 3.60 -18.58 20.90
N LEU A 347 2.34 -18.86 20.56
CA LEU A 347 1.20 -18.19 21.19
C LEU A 347 1.11 -18.60 22.67
N PRO A 348 0.62 -17.70 23.56
CA PRO A 348 0.27 -18.10 24.92
C PRO A 348 -0.67 -19.32 24.90
N GLU A 349 -0.48 -20.27 25.81
CA GLU A 349 -1.18 -21.57 25.75
C GLU A 349 -2.71 -21.42 25.68
N SER A 350 -3.29 -20.52 26.49
CA SER A 350 -4.74 -20.24 26.45
C SER A 350 -5.22 -19.69 25.10
N VAL A 351 -4.36 -18.94 24.40
CA VAL A 351 -4.62 -18.42 23.06
C VAL A 351 -4.44 -19.51 21.99
N TYR A 352 -3.40 -20.35 22.12
CA TYR A 352 -3.18 -21.46 21.21
C TYR A 352 -4.41 -22.38 21.16
N GLN A 353 -5.01 -22.70 22.30
CA GLN A 353 -6.20 -23.57 22.36
C GLN A 353 -7.41 -23.04 21.58
N ILE A 354 -7.55 -21.72 21.44
CA ILE A 354 -8.70 -21.10 20.76
C ILE A 354 -8.42 -20.72 19.30
N SER A 355 -7.19 -20.35 18.94
CA SER A 355 -6.85 -19.83 17.60
C SER A 355 -5.69 -20.55 16.92
N GLY A 356 -4.84 -21.27 17.66
CA GLY A 356 -3.62 -21.91 17.18
C GLY A 356 -3.85 -22.91 16.04
N PRO A 357 -4.68 -23.97 16.22
CA PRO A 357 -4.94 -24.95 15.16
C PRO A 357 -5.55 -24.34 13.89
N ALA A 358 -6.45 -23.35 14.04
CA ALA A 358 -7.05 -22.67 12.90
C ALA A 358 -6.03 -21.81 12.13
N LEU A 359 -5.15 -21.10 12.86
CA LEU A 359 -4.05 -20.33 12.29
C LEU A 359 -3.05 -21.24 11.57
N GLU A 360 -2.65 -22.36 12.18
CA GLU A 360 -1.73 -23.34 11.57
C GLU A 360 -2.30 -23.91 10.26
N SER A 361 -3.56 -24.35 10.29
CA SER A 361 -4.25 -24.84 9.10
C SER A 361 -4.31 -23.78 7.99
N LYS A 362 -4.57 -22.52 8.35
CA LYS A 362 -4.58 -21.41 7.39
C LYS A 362 -3.19 -21.15 6.81
N LEU A 363 -2.14 -21.18 7.63
CA LEU A 363 -0.75 -21.03 7.19
C LEU A 363 -0.36 -22.13 6.18
N LYS A 364 -0.70 -23.40 6.45
CA LYS A 364 -0.49 -24.51 5.51
C LYS A 364 -1.21 -24.29 4.17
N GLN A 365 -2.49 -23.93 4.21
CA GLN A 365 -3.27 -23.65 2.98
C GLN A 365 -2.67 -22.49 2.16
N ARG A 366 -2.16 -21.46 2.83
CA ARG A 366 -1.53 -20.32 2.17
C ARG A 366 -0.17 -20.69 1.59
N ARG A 367 0.62 -21.51 2.27
CA ARG A 367 1.90 -22.05 1.78
C ARG A 367 1.70 -22.74 0.43
N ASP A 368 0.66 -23.56 0.32
CA ASP A 368 0.36 -24.33 -0.89
C ASP A 368 -0.01 -23.42 -2.08
N TYR A 369 -0.49 -22.21 -1.82
CA TYR A 369 -0.80 -21.20 -2.85
C TYR A 369 0.38 -20.26 -3.17
N MET A 370 1.46 -20.26 -2.38
CA MET A 370 2.52 -19.24 -2.48
C MET A 370 3.24 -19.22 -3.84
N LYS A 371 3.37 -20.36 -4.52
CA LYS A 371 3.99 -20.40 -5.86
C LYS A 371 3.18 -19.62 -6.90
N GLU A 372 1.86 -19.79 -6.87
CA GLU A 372 0.94 -19.04 -7.73
C GLU A 372 0.88 -17.56 -7.34
N ALA A 373 0.84 -17.25 -6.03
CA ALA A 373 0.92 -15.88 -5.55
C ALA A 373 2.19 -15.17 -6.03
N ALA A 374 3.36 -15.81 -5.92
CA ALA A 374 4.63 -15.27 -6.37
C ALA A 374 4.65 -15.04 -7.89
N HIS A 375 4.13 -15.99 -8.68
CA HIS A 375 4.03 -15.82 -10.14
C HIS A 375 3.13 -14.64 -10.53
N ARG A 376 1.96 -14.51 -9.91
CA ARG A 376 1.06 -13.35 -10.13
C ARG A 376 1.70 -12.04 -9.71
N TYR A 377 2.47 -12.05 -8.63
CA TYR A 377 3.21 -10.87 -8.16
C TYR A 377 4.31 -10.46 -9.14
N TYR A 378 5.09 -11.43 -9.64
CA TYR A 378 6.06 -11.19 -10.70
C TYR A 378 5.42 -10.54 -11.93
N LEU A 379 4.34 -11.12 -12.47
CA LEU A 379 3.65 -10.58 -13.64
C LEU A 379 3.09 -9.17 -13.39
N HIS A 380 2.66 -8.88 -12.16
CA HIS A 380 2.20 -7.55 -11.78
C HIS A 380 3.34 -6.51 -11.89
N LEU A 381 4.53 -6.86 -11.39
CA LEU A 381 5.72 -5.99 -11.41
C LEU A 381 6.37 -5.90 -12.79
N ALA A 382 6.41 -7.00 -13.54
CA ALA A 382 7.09 -7.08 -14.84
C ALA A 382 6.37 -6.28 -15.95
N LYS A 383 5.10 -5.89 -15.73
CA LYS A 383 4.28 -5.22 -16.75
C LYS A 383 4.77 -3.80 -17.07
N TYR A 384 5.17 -3.04 -16.06
CA TYR A 384 5.67 -1.68 -16.17
C TYR A 384 6.90 -1.52 -15.27
N VAL A 385 8.07 -1.48 -15.90
CA VAL A 385 9.36 -1.58 -15.20
C VAL A 385 10.02 -0.22 -15.14
N GLU A 386 10.57 0.10 -13.97
CA GLU A 386 11.39 1.27 -13.73
C GLU A 386 12.82 0.81 -13.44
N ILE A 387 13.78 1.45 -14.08
CA ILE A 387 15.20 1.26 -13.87
C ILE A 387 15.75 2.65 -13.58
N LYS A 388 16.35 2.81 -12.40
CA LYS A 388 17.00 4.06 -11.99
C LYS A 388 18.51 3.82 -11.97
N MET A 389 19.24 4.68 -12.66
CA MET A 389 20.69 4.80 -12.61
C MET A 389 21.09 5.59 -11.35
N SER A 390 22.39 5.76 -11.09
CA SER A 390 22.88 6.59 -9.98
C SER A 390 23.26 8.01 -10.45
N ASP A 391 23.79 8.82 -9.55
CA ASP A 391 24.42 10.11 -9.83
C ASP A 391 25.89 9.95 -10.26
N LYS A 392 26.38 8.71 -10.43
CA LYS A 392 27.68 8.40 -11.05
C LYS A 392 27.52 8.21 -12.56
N PRO A 393 28.57 8.47 -13.36
CA PRO A 393 28.55 8.16 -14.79
C PRO A 393 28.32 6.67 -15.05
N GLU A 394 27.29 6.37 -15.83
CA GLU A 394 26.90 5.02 -16.20
C GLU A 394 26.58 4.90 -17.69
N TYR A 395 26.78 3.69 -18.23
CA TYR A 395 26.56 3.38 -19.65
C TYR A 395 25.46 2.33 -19.76
N ALA A 396 24.34 2.67 -20.41
CA ALA A 396 23.21 1.79 -20.61
C ALA A 396 23.09 1.32 -22.07
N GLU A 397 23.10 0.00 -22.27
CA GLU A 397 22.78 -0.66 -23.54
C GLU A 397 21.33 -1.12 -23.51
N VAL A 398 20.51 -0.63 -24.44
CA VAL A 398 19.14 -1.09 -24.66
C VAL A 398 19.05 -1.76 -26.02
N HIS A 399 19.13 -3.08 -26.05
CA HIS A 399 19.13 -3.86 -27.29
C HIS A 399 17.79 -4.56 -27.52
N ARG A 400 17.12 -4.24 -28.64
CA ARG A 400 15.92 -4.95 -29.09
C ARG A 400 16.34 -6.21 -29.85
N ASP A 401 16.43 -7.33 -29.14
CA ASP A 401 16.90 -8.59 -29.72
C ASP A 401 15.93 -9.12 -30.80
N SER A 402 14.62 -8.92 -30.61
CA SER A 402 13.57 -9.37 -31.54
C SER A 402 12.23 -8.64 -31.30
N ASP A 403 11.17 -9.02 -32.03
CA ASP A 403 9.77 -8.60 -31.74
C ASP A 403 9.22 -9.16 -30.42
N GLU A 404 9.96 -10.04 -29.74
CA GLU A 404 9.53 -10.71 -28.50
C GLU A 404 10.38 -10.33 -27.30
N THR A 405 11.64 -9.96 -27.50
CA THR A 405 12.61 -9.77 -26.43
C THR A 405 13.43 -8.50 -26.57
N MET A 406 13.80 -7.93 -25.43
CA MET A 406 14.70 -6.78 -25.32
C MET A 406 15.62 -6.96 -24.12
N THR A 407 16.92 -6.80 -24.34
CA THR A 407 17.94 -6.90 -23.30
C THR A 407 18.44 -5.52 -22.91
N ILE A 408 18.49 -5.25 -21.60
CA ILE A 408 19.10 -4.03 -21.06
C ILE A 408 20.29 -4.42 -20.19
N LYS A 409 21.41 -3.74 -20.37
CA LYS A 409 22.62 -3.83 -19.54
C LYS A 409 23.07 -2.44 -19.13
N ILE A 410 23.52 -2.27 -17.90
CA ILE A 410 24.08 -1.01 -17.38
C ILE A 410 25.45 -1.30 -16.79
N PHE A 411 26.43 -0.48 -17.14
CA PHE A 411 27.83 -0.60 -16.73
C PHE A 411 28.32 0.69 -16.07
N LYS A 412 29.38 0.61 -15.28
CA LYS A 412 30.13 1.82 -14.91
C LYS A 412 30.71 2.47 -16.17
N TYR A 413 30.75 3.80 -16.18
CA TYR A 413 31.26 4.56 -17.32
C TYR A 413 32.39 5.48 -16.90
N ASP A 414 33.41 5.60 -17.76
CA ASP A 414 34.42 6.64 -17.62
C ASP A 414 34.13 7.76 -18.60
N LYS A 415 33.66 8.89 -18.07
CA LYS A 415 33.32 10.04 -18.91
C LYS A 415 34.56 10.76 -19.46
N ASP A 416 35.71 10.63 -18.79
CA ASP A 416 36.91 11.40 -19.15
C ASP A 416 37.63 10.73 -20.33
N THR A 417 37.59 9.40 -20.39
CA THR A 417 38.11 8.63 -21.54
C THR A 417 37.04 8.28 -22.57
N GLY A 418 35.75 8.39 -22.21
CA GLY A 418 34.63 7.96 -23.05
C GLY A 418 34.48 6.44 -23.13
N GLU A 419 35.12 5.70 -22.21
CA GLU A 419 35.16 4.23 -22.23
C GLU A 419 34.13 3.61 -21.28
N LYS A 420 33.41 2.60 -21.80
CA LYS A 420 32.59 1.70 -21.00
C LYS A 420 33.49 0.75 -20.21
N LYS A 421 33.26 0.62 -18.90
CA LYS A 421 33.97 -0.34 -18.04
C LYS A 421 33.30 -1.72 -18.10
N ASP A 422 34.04 -2.76 -17.73
CA ASP A 422 33.52 -4.14 -17.66
C ASP A 422 32.64 -4.39 -16.41
N ASP A 423 32.58 -3.44 -15.47
CA ASP A 423 31.76 -3.51 -14.26
C ASP A 423 30.26 -3.43 -14.58
N LEU A 424 29.62 -4.60 -14.69
CA LEU A 424 28.17 -4.72 -14.91
C LEU A 424 27.37 -4.40 -13.64
N LEU A 425 26.59 -3.32 -13.70
CA LEU A 425 25.75 -2.81 -12.61
C LEU A 425 24.33 -3.37 -12.65
N TRP A 426 23.79 -3.66 -13.84
CA TRP A 426 22.42 -4.13 -14.01
C TRP A 426 22.27 -4.91 -15.31
N HIS A 427 21.50 -6.00 -15.32
CA HIS A 427 21.22 -6.78 -16.54
C HIS A 427 19.88 -7.52 -16.46
N ARG A 428 19.06 -7.40 -17.50
CA ARG A 428 17.87 -8.24 -17.68
C ARG A 428 17.43 -8.29 -19.15
N THR A 429 16.95 -9.46 -19.56
CA THR A 429 16.15 -9.64 -20.78
C THR A 429 14.66 -9.63 -20.44
N PHE A 430 13.91 -8.75 -21.10
CA PHE A 430 12.47 -8.60 -20.98
C PHE A 430 11.74 -9.30 -22.11
N LYS A 431 10.56 -9.84 -21.81
CA LYS A 431 9.67 -10.46 -22.79
C LYS A 431 8.45 -9.58 -23.04
N ARG A 432 8.09 -9.34 -24.30
CA ARG A 432 6.93 -8.51 -24.70
C ARG A 432 5.59 -9.09 -24.23
N ALA A 433 5.52 -10.40 -24.03
CA ALA A 433 4.35 -11.06 -23.46
C ALA A 433 4.06 -10.61 -22.01
N GLU A 434 5.11 -10.24 -21.27
CA GLU A 434 5.05 -9.91 -19.85
C GLU A 434 5.16 -8.38 -19.63
N THR A 435 6.06 -7.73 -20.38
CA THR A 435 6.42 -6.32 -20.21
C THR A 435 5.84 -5.45 -21.33
N ARG A 436 5.16 -4.37 -20.94
CA ARG A 436 4.58 -3.39 -21.86
C ARG A 436 5.46 -2.16 -22.05
N GLU A 437 6.14 -1.74 -20.97
CA GLU A 437 6.91 -0.51 -20.93
C GLU A 437 8.09 -0.66 -19.97
N VAL A 438 9.26 -0.16 -20.38
CA VAL A 438 10.43 0.06 -19.53
C VAL A 438 10.74 1.54 -19.49
N ARG A 439 10.97 2.07 -18.29
CA ARG A 439 11.32 3.46 -18.00
C ARG A 439 12.72 3.48 -17.42
N LEU A 440 13.66 4.07 -18.16
CA LEU A 440 15.05 4.24 -17.75
C LEU A 440 15.25 5.69 -17.29
N PHE A 441 15.60 5.87 -16.02
CA PHE A 441 15.90 7.17 -15.42
C PHE A 441 17.41 7.33 -15.26
N MET A 442 17.96 8.38 -15.87
CA MET A 442 19.42 8.68 -15.92
C MET A 442 19.89 9.52 -14.72
N MET A 443 18.97 10.05 -13.90
CA MET A 443 19.31 10.71 -12.63
C MET A 443 20.37 11.84 -12.79
N GLY A 444 21.41 11.90 -11.96
CA GLY A 444 22.41 12.98 -11.95
C GLY A 444 23.75 12.63 -12.61
N GLY A 445 23.95 11.39 -13.07
CA GLY A 445 25.17 10.93 -13.70
C GLY A 445 25.45 11.65 -15.03
N LYS A 446 26.69 11.60 -15.52
CA LYS A 446 26.98 12.01 -16.91
C LYS A 446 26.91 10.76 -17.77
N ASP A 447 25.70 10.42 -18.18
CA ASP A 447 25.38 9.07 -18.63
C ASP A 447 25.38 8.94 -20.14
N LYS A 448 25.60 7.71 -20.61
CA LYS A 448 25.49 7.36 -22.03
C LYS A 448 24.49 6.23 -22.24
N VAL A 449 23.44 6.48 -23.01
CA VAL A 449 22.43 5.47 -23.36
C VAL A 449 22.49 5.17 -24.85
N VAL A 450 22.70 3.91 -25.20
CA VAL A 450 22.70 3.44 -26.59
C VAL A 450 21.57 2.45 -26.81
N LEU A 451 20.63 2.83 -27.68
CA LEU A 451 19.56 1.96 -28.14
C LEU A 451 19.90 1.38 -29.50
N SER A 452 19.78 0.07 -29.63
CA SER A 452 20.06 -0.65 -30.88
C SER A 452 19.08 -1.80 -31.11
N GLY A 453 19.18 -2.42 -32.29
CA GLY A 453 18.32 -3.54 -32.69
C GLY A 453 17.07 -3.11 -33.48
N ASN A 454 16.41 -4.08 -34.09
CA ASN A 454 15.31 -3.84 -35.01
C ASN A 454 14.11 -4.71 -34.64
N ALA A 455 13.07 -4.07 -34.09
CA ALA A 455 11.81 -4.72 -33.77
C ALA A 455 10.63 -3.89 -34.31
N ARG A 456 9.78 -4.53 -35.13
CA ARG A 456 8.53 -3.95 -35.63
C ARG A 456 7.50 -3.81 -34.51
N LYS A 457 7.46 -4.78 -33.58
CA LYS A 457 6.62 -4.77 -32.38
C LYS A 457 7.52 -4.85 -31.15
N SER A 458 7.78 -3.71 -30.51
CA SER A 458 8.69 -3.63 -29.37
C SER A 458 7.98 -3.32 -28.05
N ILE A 459 8.66 -3.65 -26.95
CA ILE A 459 8.40 -3.06 -25.64
C ILE A 459 8.64 -1.55 -25.75
N ALA A 460 7.75 -0.73 -25.21
CA ALA A 460 7.94 0.72 -25.22
C ALA A 460 9.10 1.09 -24.28
N VAL A 461 10.07 1.86 -24.78
CA VAL A 461 11.18 2.38 -23.97
C VAL A 461 10.96 3.87 -23.76
N ARG A 462 10.95 4.28 -22.50
CA ARG A 462 11.00 5.69 -22.11
C ARG A 462 12.34 5.98 -21.48
N ILE A 463 13.02 6.99 -21.98
CA ILE A 463 14.25 7.52 -21.38
C ILE A 463 13.89 8.83 -20.71
N ILE A 464 14.27 8.96 -19.46
CA ILE A 464 14.01 10.12 -18.63
C ILE A 464 15.37 10.68 -18.21
N GLY A 465 15.75 11.80 -18.82
CA GLY A 465 16.94 12.55 -18.44
C GLY A 465 16.81 13.12 -17.02
N GLY A 466 17.92 13.62 -16.48
CA GLY A 466 17.93 14.29 -15.19
C GLY A 466 18.79 15.54 -15.19
N LYS A 467 19.69 15.66 -14.21
CA LYS A 467 20.55 16.85 -14.07
C LYS A 467 21.90 16.69 -14.79
N GLY A 468 22.19 15.47 -15.25
CA GLY A 468 23.39 15.08 -15.95
C GLY A 468 23.66 15.84 -17.25
N GLU A 469 24.93 15.82 -17.67
CA GLU A 469 25.29 16.10 -19.06
C GLU A 469 25.33 14.77 -19.81
N ASP A 470 24.22 14.45 -20.47
CA ASP A 470 23.91 13.09 -20.91
C ASP A 470 24.09 12.94 -22.43
N GLU A 471 24.34 11.72 -22.89
CA GLU A 471 24.38 11.35 -24.32
C GLU A 471 23.40 10.20 -24.59
N ILE A 472 22.45 10.40 -25.51
CA ILE A 472 21.49 9.38 -25.94
C ILE A 472 21.63 9.14 -27.43
N ILE A 473 21.94 7.90 -27.81
CA ILE A 473 22.04 7.45 -29.20
C ILE A 473 20.95 6.42 -29.48
N ASP A 474 19.90 6.78 -30.22
CA ASP A 474 18.85 5.84 -30.65
C ASP A 474 19.05 5.41 -32.10
N GLN A 475 19.67 4.25 -32.29
CA GLN A 475 19.81 3.59 -33.60
C GLN A 475 18.77 2.49 -33.81
N ALA A 476 17.82 2.33 -32.89
CA ALA A 476 16.91 1.22 -32.88
C ALA A 476 15.61 1.51 -33.65
N LYS A 477 15.02 0.47 -34.27
CA LYS A 477 13.64 0.54 -34.75
C LYS A 477 12.68 0.06 -33.67
N GLY A 478 11.66 0.87 -33.37
CA GLY A 478 10.68 0.58 -32.31
C GLY A 478 10.27 1.81 -31.51
N LYS A 479 9.39 1.63 -30.53
CA LYS A 479 8.77 2.75 -29.80
C LYS A 479 9.72 3.28 -28.70
N THR A 480 10.44 4.35 -29.01
CA THR A 480 11.25 5.11 -28.03
C THR A 480 10.62 6.48 -27.76
N VAL A 481 10.54 6.88 -26.50
CA VAL A 481 10.16 8.26 -26.12
C VAL A 481 11.20 8.82 -25.17
N ILE A 482 11.80 9.96 -25.51
CA ILE A 482 12.81 10.63 -24.69
C ILE A 482 12.17 11.85 -24.02
N TYR A 483 12.32 11.94 -22.72
CA TYR A 483 11.86 13.05 -21.89
C TYR A 483 13.08 13.76 -21.30
N ASP A 484 13.26 15.03 -21.63
CA ASP A 484 14.41 15.78 -21.14
C ASP A 484 14.17 17.29 -21.08
N ALA A 485 15.00 17.99 -20.32
CA ALA A 485 15.24 19.41 -20.49
C ALA A 485 16.38 19.62 -21.47
N ALA A 486 16.05 20.10 -22.67
CA ALA A 486 16.92 20.17 -23.85
C ALA A 486 18.30 20.86 -23.70
N ALA A 487 18.65 21.40 -22.53
CA ALA A 487 19.87 22.19 -22.34
C ALA A 487 21.15 21.36 -22.15
N ASN A 488 21.06 20.14 -21.59
CA ASN A 488 22.24 19.40 -21.12
C ASN A 488 22.46 18.03 -21.78
N THR A 489 21.57 17.60 -22.68
CA THR A 489 21.61 16.24 -23.26
C THR A 489 21.85 16.27 -24.75
N GLN A 490 22.87 15.54 -25.20
CA GLN A 490 23.13 15.30 -26.61
C GLN A 490 22.29 14.11 -27.09
N ILE A 491 21.39 14.34 -28.05
CA ILE A 491 20.48 13.31 -28.55
C ILE A 491 20.74 13.07 -30.03
N THR A 492 21.11 11.84 -30.38
CA THR A 492 21.10 11.33 -31.76
C THR A 492 19.86 10.48 -31.97
N GLU A 493 18.90 11.01 -32.72
CA GLU A 493 17.58 10.40 -32.92
C GLU A 493 17.54 9.38 -34.06
N GLY A 494 16.77 8.31 -33.85
CA GLY A 494 16.38 7.38 -34.90
C GLY A 494 15.03 7.76 -35.50
N GLY A 495 14.67 7.18 -36.66
CA GLY A 495 13.42 7.52 -37.36
C GLY A 495 12.11 7.19 -36.60
N SER A 496 12.18 6.49 -35.47
CA SER A 496 11.03 6.16 -34.60
C SER A 496 11.14 6.76 -33.18
N THR A 497 12.10 7.65 -32.96
CA THR A 497 12.27 8.35 -31.69
C THR A 497 11.23 9.46 -31.57
N HIS A 498 10.59 9.56 -30.40
CA HIS A 498 9.70 10.68 -30.09
C HIS A 498 10.26 11.52 -28.96
N LEU A 499 10.53 12.79 -29.22
CA LEU A 499 11.02 13.71 -28.21
C LEU A 499 9.88 14.40 -27.46
N ARG A 500 10.01 14.48 -26.15
CA ARG A 500 9.16 15.26 -25.23
C ARG A 500 10.05 16.18 -24.41
N LEU A 501 10.56 17.21 -25.08
CA LEU A 501 11.45 18.20 -24.47
C LEU A 501 10.65 19.33 -23.79
N GLY A 502 11.05 19.75 -22.61
CA GLY A 502 10.41 20.84 -21.86
C GLY A 502 11.29 21.41 -20.75
N LYS A 503 10.94 22.56 -20.16
CA LYS A 503 11.70 23.13 -19.04
C LYS A 503 11.74 22.15 -17.85
N VAL A 504 12.89 22.07 -17.17
CA VAL A 504 13.18 21.19 -16.01
C VAL A 504 12.06 21.24 -14.96
N ASP A 505 11.46 22.41 -14.76
CA ASP A 505 10.45 22.66 -13.73
C ASP A 505 8.99 22.37 -14.17
N SER A 506 8.78 21.84 -15.37
CA SER A 506 7.46 21.29 -15.69
C SER A 506 7.20 20.10 -14.77
N LEU A 507 6.01 19.99 -14.19
CA LEU A 507 5.55 18.78 -13.48
C LEU A 507 5.71 17.51 -14.31
N VAL A 508 5.67 17.68 -15.63
CA VAL A 508 5.97 16.61 -16.58
C VAL A 508 7.39 16.12 -16.31
N ASN A 509 8.41 16.96 -16.11
CA ASN A 509 9.80 16.58 -15.95
C ASN A 509 10.31 16.37 -14.52
N ARG A 510 9.54 16.70 -13.47
CA ARG A 510 9.95 16.42 -12.08
C ARG A 510 10.09 14.92 -11.81
N HIS A 511 11.19 14.54 -11.16
CA HIS A 511 11.37 13.21 -10.61
C HIS A 511 10.55 13.11 -9.30
N GLU A 512 9.33 12.59 -9.37
CA GLU A 512 8.59 12.22 -8.16
C GLU A 512 8.85 10.75 -7.83
N ASP A 513 9.51 10.49 -6.69
CA ASP A 513 9.76 9.13 -6.22
C ASP A 513 8.49 8.34 -5.88
N LYS A 514 7.38 9.05 -5.63
CA LYS A 514 6.10 8.49 -5.17
C LYS A 514 4.94 9.21 -5.86
N PRO A 515 4.55 8.82 -7.09
CA PRO A 515 3.41 9.43 -7.75
C PRO A 515 2.14 9.26 -6.89
N LEU A 516 1.46 10.36 -6.59
CA LEU A 516 0.27 10.40 -5.74
C LEU A 516 -0.90 9.56 -6.31
N LYS A 517 -0.90 9.32 -7.61
CA LYS A 517 -1.88 8.49 -8.34
C LYS A 517 -1.15 7.45 -9.19
N PRO A 518 -1.80 6.33 -9.53
CA PRO A 518 -1.23 5.40 -10.50
C PRO A 518 -0.92 6.11 -11.82
N ASP A 519 0.18 5.73 -12.44
CA ASP A 519 0.65 6.27 -13.72
C ASP A 519 0.77 5.15 -14.78
N TYR A 520 0.05 4.06 -14.57
CA TYR A 520 -0.12 2.95 -15.50
C TYR A 520 -1.37 2.13 -15.20
N GLY A 521 -1.85 1.42 -16.22
CA GLY A 521 -2.87 0.38 -16.07
C GLY A 521 -4.29 0.90 -15.98
N PHE A 522 -5.19 0.02 -15.55
CA PHE A 522 -6.63 0.26 -15.54
C PHE A 522 -7.18 0.06 -14.14
N GLU A 523 -8.18 0.86 -13.78
CA GLU A 523 -8.91 0.72 -12.51
C GLU A 523 -10.41 0.92 -12.73
N GLY A 524 -11.21 -0.02 -12.25
CA GLY A 524 -12.67 0.08 -12.25
C GLY A 524 -13.19 0.30 -10.84
N LYS A 525 -14.07 1.28 -10.65
CA LYS A 525 -14.74 1.55 -9.38
C LYS A 525 -16.26 1.49 -9.54
N PRO A 526 -16.94 0.56 -8.87
CA PRO A 526 -18.39 0.59 -8.78
C PRO A 526 -18.84 1.77 -7.91
N ILE A 527 -19.99 2.32 -8.25
CA ILE A 527 -20.63 3.47 -7.61
C ILE A 527 -22.09 3.09 -7.36
N PRO A 528 -22.38 2.24 -6.36
CA PRO A 528 -23.76 2.02 -5.93
C PRO A 528 -24.28 3.29 -5.25
N PHE A 529 -25.56 3.59 -5.45
CA PHE A 529 -26.23 4.65 -4.69
C PHE A 529 -27.71 4.34 -4.49
N LEU A 530 -28.21 4.79 -3.34
CA LEU A 530 -29.61 4.79 -2.95
C LEU A 530 -29.95 6.21 -2.57
N ALA A 531 -31.04 6.74 -3.12
CA ALA A 531 -31.46 8.10 -2.82
C ALA A 531 -32.98 8.24 -2.89
N TYR A 532 -33.47 9.32 -2.30
CA TYR A 532 -34.88 9.68 -2.25
C TYR A 532 -35.04 11.15 -2.62
N THR A 533 -36.01 11.45 -3.47
CA THR A 533 -36.50 12.83 -3.68
C THR A 533 -38.03 12.83 -3.60
N PRO A 534 -38.66 13.96 -3.23
CA PRO A 534 -40.12 14.07 -3.24
C PRO A 534 -40.77 13.81 -4.61
N ASP A 535 -40.01 14.03 -5.69
CA ASP A 535 -40.50 13.88 -7.07
C ASP A 535 -40.33 12.47 -7.62
N ASP A 536 -39.16 11.84 -7.41
CA ASP A 536 -38.86 10.50 -7.94
C ASP A 536 -39.14 9.37 -6.92
N GLY A 537 -39.47 9.73 -5.68
CA GLY A 537 -39.57 8.80 -4.57
C GLY A 537 -38.22 8.14 -4.29
N LEU A 538 -38.25 6.88 -3.84
CA LEU A 538 -37.06 6.06 -3.69
C LEU A 538 -36.52 5.68 -5.08
N PHE A 539 -35.21 5.82 -5.29
CA PHE A 539 -34.54 5.29 -6.47
C PHE A 539 -33.21 4.63 -6.13
N ILE A 540 -32.94 3.55 -6.84
CA ILE A 540 -31.67 2.81 -6.76
C ILE A 540 -30.90 3.01 -8.04
N GLY A 541 -29.59 3.15 -7.92
CA GLY A 541 -28.71 3.23 -9.06
C GLY A 541 -27.38 2.56 -8.86
N HIS A 542 -26.75 2.27 -9.99
CA HIS A 542 -25.41 1.74 -10.06
C HIS A 542 -24.64 2.53 -11.11
N GLY A 543 -23.39 2.83 -10.80
CA GLY A 543 -22.45 3.34 -11.78
C GLY A 543 -21.13 2.59 -11.77
N GLN A 544 -20.39 2.73 -12.86
CA GLN A 544 -19.05 2.22 -13.02
C GLN A 544 -18.15 3.34 -13.52
N ALA A 545 -17.12 3.68 -12.76
CA ALA A 545 -16.04 4.55 -13.23
C ALA A 545 -14.84 3.70 -13.66
N LEU A 546 -14.41 3.84 -14.90
CA LEU A 546 -13.26 3.19 -15.50
C LEU A 546 -12.17 4.22 -15.72
N TYR A 547 -10.99 3.97 -15.18
CA TYR A 547 -9.81 4.80 -15.29
C TYR A 547 -8.77 4.07 -16.12
N HIS A 548 -8.11 4.79 -17.02
CA HIS A 548 -6.84 4.39 -17.61
C HIS A 548 -5.76 5.38 -17.18
N TYR A 549 -4.64 4.87 -16.69
CA TYR A 549 -3.49 5.65 -16.27
C TYR A 549 -2.33 5.42 -17.22
N ALA A 550 -1.55 6.47 -17.46
CA ALA A 550 -0.34 6.40 -18.27
C ALA A 550 0.72 7.36 -17.75
N PHE A 551 1.97 7.12 -18.16
CA PHE A 551 3.13 7.86 -17.68
C PHE A 551 2.94 9.37 -17.83
N ARG A 552 3.12 10.11 -16.73
CA ARG A 552 2.98 11.58 -16.64
C ARG A 552 1.59 12.13 -17.07
N LYS A 553 0.54 11.30 -17.04
CA LYS A 553 -0.86 11.72 -17.20
C LYS A 553 -1.52 11.88 -15.82
N ASN A 554 -1.63 13.12 -15.35
CA ASN A 554 -2.28 13.47 -14.09
C ASN A 554 -3.63 14.15 -14.38
N PRO A 555 -4.76 13.72 -13.79
CA PRO A 555 -4.93 12.62 -12.81
C PRO A 555 -5.02 11.21 -13.37
N TYR A 556 -5.21 11.08 -14.68
CA TYR A 556 -5.32 9.85 -15.45
C TYR A 556 -5.13 10.20 -16.93
N ASP A 557 -5.02 9.19 -17.79
CA ASP A 557 -5.06 9.38 -19.24
C ASP A 557 -6.50 9.64 -19.71
N TYR A 558 -7.43 8.79 -19.26
CA TYR A 558 -8.86 9.03 -19.40
C TYR A 558 -9.68 8.38 -18.28
N LYS A 559 -10.88 8.92 -18.09
CA LYS A 559 -11.90 8.38 -17.19
C LYS A 559 -13.23 8.28 -17.93
N MET A 560 -13.87 7.13 -17.85
CA MET A 560 -15.22 6.89 -18.37
C MET A 560 -16.12 6.54 -17.20
N THR A 561 -17.28 7.18 -17.08
CA THR A 561 -18.26 6.91 -16.02
C THR A 561 -19.59 6.56 -16.66
N PHE A 562 -20.10 5.38 -16.37
CA PHE A 562 -21.44 4.95 -16.73
C PHE A 562 -22.30 4.94 -15.47
N ARG A 563 -23.53 5.43 -15.51
CA ARG A 563 -24.48 5.40 -14.41
C ARG A 563 -25.86 5.03 -14.94
N GLY A 564 -26.55 4.14 -14.24
CA GLY A 564 -27.95 3.80 -14.48
C GLY A 564 -28.71 3.89 -13.17
N ASN A 565 -29.92 4.45 -13.17
CA ASN A 565 -30.80 4.42 -12.01
C ASN A 565 -32.27 4.21 -12.40
N PHE A 566 -33.03 3.67 -11.47
CA PHE A 566 -34.45 3.40 -11.60
C PHE A 566 -35.22 4.00 -10.41
N ALA A 567 -36.22 4.81 -10.69
CA ALA A 567 -37.10 5.44 -9.72
C ALA A 567 -38.40 4.65 -9.59
N PHE A 568 -38.67 4.12 -8.39
CA PHE A 568 -39.79 3.20 -8.17
C PHE A 568 -41.14 3.90 -8.23
N ALA A 569 -41.23 5.17 -7.79
CA ALA A 569 -42.50 5.90 -7.77
C ALA A 569 -42.96 6.31 -9.18
N THR A 570 -42.02 6.68 -10.06
CA THR A 570 -42.32 7.22 -11.39
C THR A 570 -42.18 6.19 -12.50
N GLY A 571 -41.44 5.10 -12.26
CA GLY A 571 -40.99 4.15 -13.28
C GLY A 571 -39.88 4.70 -14.18
N ALA A 572 -39.32 5.87 -13.84
CA ALA A 572 -38.31 6.53 -14.65
C ALA A 572 -36.96 5.82 -14.54
N PHE A 573 -36.34 5.60 -15.69
CA PHE A 573 -34.99 5.09 -15.84
C PHE A 573 -34.09 6.18 -16.41
N ARG A 574 -32.91 6.35 -15.81
CA ARG A 574 -31.90 7.31 -16.30
C ARG A 574 -30.57 6.61 -16.51
N VAL A 575 -29.98 6.80 -17.68
CA VAL A 575 -28.61 6.40 -18.01
C VAL A 575 -27.79 7.64 -18.30
N ARG A 576 -26.62 7.73 -17.69
CA ARG A 576 -25.64 8.78 -17.92
C ARG A 576 -24.29 8.19 -18.26
N TYR A 577 -23.65 8.75 -19.28
CA TYR A 577 -22.26 8.52 -19.62
C TYR A 577 -21.49 9.83 -19.50
N THR A 578 -20.30 9.77 -18.92
CA THR A 578 -19.34 10.87 -18.90
C THR A 578 -17.95 10.34 -19.23
N GLY A 579 -17.37 10.80 -20.34
CA GLY A 579 -15.98 10.57 -20.73
C GLY A 579 -15.14 11.83 -20.51
N ASP A 580 -13.99 11.69 -19.89
CA ASP A 580 -13.01 12.75 -19.66
C ASP A 580 -11.63 12.24 -20.11
N PHE A 581 -11.13 12.77 -21.21
CA PHE A 581 -9.86 12.39 -21.84
C PHE A 581 -8.88 13.55 -21.69
N VAL A 582 -7.85 13.35 -20.86
CA VAL A 582 -7.01 14.45 -20.34
C VAL A 582 -6.05 15.01 -21.40
N GLU A 583 -5.71 14.21 -22.40
CA GLU A 583 -4.89 14.68 -23.52
C GLU A 583 -5.09 13.77 -24.73
N VAL A 584 -5.96 14.17 -25.66
CA VAL A 584 -6.19 13.48 -26.94
C VAL A 584 -5.15 13.88 -27.99
N PHE A 585 -4.77 15.16 -28.04
CA PHE A 585 -3.76 15.68 -28.95
C PHE A 585 -3.14 16.97 -28.41
N ASN A 586 -1.81 17.07 -28.30
CA ASN A 586 -1.06 18.27 -27.93
C ASN A 586 -1.69 19.12 -26.80
N GLY A 587 -2.03 18.49 -25.67
CA GLY A 587 -2.63 19.17 -24.51
C GLY A 587 -4.15 19.42 -24.59
N VAL A 588 -4.80 19.15 -25.72
CA VAL A 588 -6.25 19.27 -25.87
C VAL A 588 -6.96 18.17 -25.08
N ARG A 589 -7.94 18.58 -24.27
CA ARG A 589 -8.83 17.70 -23.51
C ARG A 589 -10.14 17.49 -24.25
N LEU A 590 -10.65 16.27 -24.23
CA LEU A 590 -11.97 15.92 -24.77
C LEU A 590 -12.89 15.51 -23.62
N GLY A 591 -14.02 16.21 -23.47
CA GLY A 591 -15.11 15.82 -22.59
C GLY A 591 -16.31 15.35 -23.42
N VAL A 592 -16.95 14.27 -23.00
CA VAL A 592 -18.18 13.74 -23.61
C VAL A 592 -19.20 13.50 -22.51
N GLU A 593 -20.37 14.10 -22.62
CA GLU A 593 -21.52 13.78 -21.77
C GLU A 593 -22.68 13.27 -22.61
N ALA A 594 -23.27 12.16 -22.20
CA ALA A 594 -24.51 11.63 -22.76
C ALA A 594 -25.48 11.30 -21.62
N ASN A 595 -26.76 11.66 -21.80
CA ASN A 595 -27.82 11.38 -20.84
C ASN A 595 -29.06 10.89 -21.59
N ALA A 596 -29.71 9.87 -21.06
CA ALA A 596 -31.01 9.39 -21.51
C ALA A 596 -31.90 9.18 -20.27
N ALA A 597 -33.04 9.86 -20.21
CA ALA A 597 -34.04 9.70 -19.15
C ALA A 597 -35.40 9.32 -19.78
N VAL A 598 -35.87 8.10 -19.49
CA VAL A 598 -37.02 7.46 -20.13
C VAL A 598 -37.72 6.47 -19.20
N PRO A 599 -38.98 6.10 -19.49
CA PRO A 599 -40.04 7.02 -19.87
C PRO A 599 -40.51 7.75 -18.60
N ARG A 600 -40.83 9.05 -18.66
CA ARG A 600 -41.42 9.85 -17.56
C ARG A 600 -40.42 10.44 -16.55
N GLU A 601 -39.36 11.09 -17.02
CA GLU A 601 -38.65 12.03 -16.15
C GLU A 601 -39.62 13.11 -15.66
N VAL A 602 -39.64 13.36 -14.35
CA VAL A 602 -40.54 14.35 -13.74
C VAL A 602 -39.84 15.71 -13.73
N ARG A 603 -40.48 16.70 -14.34
CA ARG A 603 -40.09 18.11 -14.22
C ARG A 603 -41.29 18.91 -13.76
N ASN A 604 -41.09 19.79 -12.78
CA ASN A 604 -42.14 20.70 -12.33
C ASN A 604 -42.13 21.94 -13.25
N PHE A 605 -43.22 22.16 -13.99
CA PHE A 605 -43.39 23.33 -14.86
C PHE A 605 -44.51 24.23 -14.32
N HIS A 606 -44.14 25.38 -13.77
CA HIS A 606 -45.08 26.32 -13.15
C HIS A 606 -45.50 27.47 -14.08
N GLY A 607 -45.27 27.34 -15.40
CA GLY A 607 -45.59 28.37 -16.39
C GLY A 607 -44.43 29.32 -16.71
N LEU A 608 -44.66 30.21 -17.67
CA LEU A 608 -43.67 31.19 -18.16
C LEU A 608 -43.70 32.48 -17.32
N GLY A 609 -43.32 32.38 -16.05
CA GLY A 609 -43.13 33.54 -15.17
C GLY A 609 -44.00 33.57 -13.91
N ASN A 610 -43.69 34.50 -13.02
CA ASN A 610 -44.28 34.59 -11.67
C ASN A 610 -45.78 34.95 -11.64
N GLN A 611 -46.38 35.26 -12.79
CA GLN A 611 -47.79 35.64 -12.94
C GLN A 611 -48.65 34.53 -13.55
N ALA A 612 -48.13 33.31 -13.68
CA ALA A 612 -48.90 32.18 -14.17
C ALA A 612 -50.07 31.87 -13.22
N PRO A 613 -51.33 31.90 -13.67
CA PRO A 613 -52.48 31.68 -12.80
C PRO A 613 -52.45 30.26 -12.22
N ARG A 614 -52.51 30.15 -10.89
CA ARG A 614 -52.63 28.88 -10.19
C ARG A 614 -54.03 28.34 -10.40
N SER A 615 -54.17 27.16 -10.99
CA SER A 615 -55.49 26.58 -11.26
C SER A 615 -56.24 26.30 -9.96
N GLN A 616 -57.41 26.90 -9.80
CA GLN A 616 -58.27 26.74 -8.61
C GLN A 616 -59.12 25.46 -8.65
N SER A 617 -59.16 24.75 -9.79
CA SER A 617 -59.99 23.56 -9.99
C SER A 617 -59.38 22.25 -9.48
N ILE A 618 -58.34 22.33 -8.65
CA ILE A 618 -57.51 21.20 -8.25
C ILE A 618 -57.79 20.88 -6.77
N ALA A 619 -58.32 19.68 -6.49
CA ALA A 619 -58.86 19.31 -5.19
C ALA A 619 -57.78 18.68 -4.28
N GLY A 620 -57.01 19.52 -3.58
CA GLY A 620 -56.08 19.09 -2.54
C GLY A 620 -54.61 19.21 -2.90
N ALA A 621 -53.73 19.09 -1.89
CA ALA A 621 -52.30 19.39 -2.04
C ALA A 621 -51.57 18.42 -2.98
N ASN A 622 -51.97 17.15 -3.02
CA ASN A 622 -51.37 16.14 -3.91
C ASN A 622 -51.72 16.40 -5.38
N ASP A 623 -53.00 16.70 -5.66
CA ASP A 623 -53.48 17.02 -7.01
C ASP A 623 -52.78 18.28 -7.58
N LEU A 624 -52.45 19.24 -6.71
CA LEU A 624 -51.68 20.44 -7.06
C LEU A 624 -50.24 20.11 -7.46
N VAL A 625 -49.60 19.17 -6.76
CA VAL A 625 -48.24 18.73 -7.10
C VAL A 625 -48.25 17.98 -8.43
N ASP A 626 -49.18 17.05 -8.63
CA ASP A 626 -49.28 16.27 -9.87
C ASP A 626 -49.66 17.12 -11.09
N PHE A 627 -50.44 18.19 -10.91
CA PHE A 627 -50.78 19.12 -11.99
C PHE A 627 -49.54 19.81 -12.60
N TYR A 628 -48.55 20.16 -11.79
CA TYR A 628 -47.33 20.82 -12.27
C TYR A 628 -46.28 19.84 -12.79
N ARG A 629 -46.47 18.53 -12.62
CA ARG A 629 -45.53 17.50 -13.06
C ARG A 629 -45.70 17.21 -14.55
N VAL A 630 -44.70 17.59 -15.32
CA VAL A 630 -44.57 17.21 -16.74
C VAL A 630 -43.71 15.96 -16.84
N ARG A 631 -44.20 14.99 -17.61
CA ARG A 631 -43.47 13.77 -17.96
C ARG A 631 -42.74 13.98 -19.28
N SER A 632 -41.42 13.94 -19.27
CA SER A 632 -40.61 14.10 -20.47
C SER A 632 -39.72 12.89 -20.75
N HIS A 633 -39.29 12.77 -22.00
CA HIS A 633 -38.11 12.01 -22.40
C HIS A 633 -36.98 13.00 -22.65
N GLU A 634 -35.82 12.74 -22.08
CA GLU A 634 -34.64 13.56 -22.32
C GLU A 634 -33.55 12.71 -22.96
N PHE A 635 -33.03 13.18 -24.10
CA PHE A 635 -31.81 12.69 -24.70
C PHE A 635 -30.85 13.86 -24.85
N MET A 636 -29.65 13.72 -24.33
CA MET A 636 -28.62 14.76 -24.36
C MET A 636 -27.31 14.14 -24.85
N PHE A 637 -26.62 14.83 -25.76
CA PHE A 637 -25.24 14.54 -26.15
C PHE A 637 -24.45 15.85 -26.23
N LYS A 638 -23.38 15.96 -25.44
CA LYS A 638 -22.55 17.17 -25.30
C LYS A 638 -21.07 16.81 -25.40
N PRO A 639 -20.49 16.82 -26.61
CA PRO A 639 -19.04 16.79 -26.78
C PRO A 639 -18.46 18.19 -26.48
N SER A 640 -17.27 18.23 -25.90
CA SER A 640 -16.56 19.47 -25.59
C SER A 640 -15.05 19.30 -25.77
N LEU A 641 -14.40 20.30 -26.35
CA LEU A 641 -12.95 20.41 -26.38
C LEU A 641 -12.52 21.51 -25.41
N ARG A 642 -11.51 21.24 -24.59
CA ARG A 642 -10.93 22.22 -23.66
C ARG A 642 -9.45 22.40 -23.97
N PHE A 643 -9.06 23.66 -24.02
CA PHE A 643 -7.69 24.11 -24.25
C PHE A 643 -7.19 24.74 -22.95
N ASP A 644 -6.09 24.24 -22.40
CA ASP A 644 -5.46 24.86 -21.24
C ASP A 644 -4.72 26.11 -21.75
N VAL A 645 -5.22 27.31 -21.42
CA VAL A 645 -4.69 28.60 -21.92
C VAL A 645 -3.46 29.08 -21.12
N SER A 646 -3.13 28.40 -20.02
CA SER A 646 -1.92 28.63 -19.23
C SER A 646 -1.02 27.39 -19.20
N PRO A 647 0.32 27.55 -19.15
CA PRO A 647 1.21 26.47 -18.75
C PRO A 647 0.77 25.98 -17.36
N ARG A 648 0.51 24.68 -17.22
CA ARG A 648 0.08 24.09 -15.96
C ARG A 648 1.12 24.34 -14.86
N THR A 649 0.87 25.32 -14.00
CA THR A 649 1.41 25.37 -12.64
C THR A 649 0.48 24.54 -11.75
N HIS A 650 0.87 23.30 -11.43
CA HIS A 650 0.29 22.57 -10.29
C HIS A 650 1.36 22.30 -9.22
#